data_AF-A0A0G0QPG1-F1
#
_entry.id   AF-A0A0G0QPG1-F1
#
_cell.length_a   1.000
_cell.length_b   1.000
_cell.length_c   1.000
_cell.angle_alpha   90.00
_cell.angle_beta   90.00
_cell.angle_gamma   90.00
#
_symmetry.space_group_name_H-M   'P 1'
#
loop_
_entity.id
_entity.type
_entity.pdbx_description
1 polymer ?
#
loop_
_entity_poly.entity_id
_entity_poly.type
_entity_poly.pdbx_seq_one_letter_code
_entity_poly.pdbx_strand_id
1 'polypeptide(L)'
;MSRSKFRSMEKEPLIFQRVNFCSMDIARGIITVISVICLSFSSFAISLVKDGKPEAVIVIPPKASDAVIYAAKELQTYLKKISGAELQIMNSVPEKTDKTLIYVGYDEVLKSKGLDLSGLGYDGFKIISGERWLALFGRDYNGKPMEGRSHPFRMSESYSGKLKISRYGETGILFAVYNFLEKFCGARWYMPGELGEVLPNRKTLEIPEKIAISKTPDFEYRFLYNCDFCDDDDSVLWYRRAGFGAPFPVNINHSFYILCRKYKDTNPEYFALVDGKRDFSISCGGRGNLCLSNPDVLKAFVKEAREYFDTNPEQYIFPVMPNDGLVKICECPECQKQIDKEKGNTGKFSNYIWNFVNKVAKEVYKSHPDKFIGCCAYRGYLDIPDKLEKLSPNVVVMICKTRRNYWDTEYKKRYNEMIENWNNKIKQGNLYCWEYYIWVSYVPYLRNVPVVFPRIIAEDFKFLRGKSKGDFIEAQTWVKGAKQRKACFPGLTHLNFYVTAKLMWDTDTDINRLLDEYYSFFYGPASAEMKKFWEKAQELWSRDLPGRDNEFYTRLYTVQEIDGLMKFLREARAKTVEGSSEQKRVDLIISEVSPLESRVKNAKLTENPSCICQEISSAPKIDGVPDDQCWKDIVPMEFVSKTGETVPYASKLMICFDDKNLYLFFTNYIDAVEQAALKSLCKEKDSNGRPYIWEDESVEIFLNPTPGVEKNYYQFAVNAGGTLWDGYYGYKALGRTPSEWNSGIETAVKRNVDSWTLEAKIPIADIGLAGKDLEKITMTGNFVRNRSEKNTIHYSCWSPTMTSSHHNPAKFGTITLKKKSTEKIIDDENEKYGIEDAGFPGDFAKAYRIFLSAKAGDNDLYSMAAIEFQKTSEMLEKDIPTQLSSLSLEALCHFLSLDIEKASSIADKALPIARRKYPGDVLFKAPDKLKDILNPGTEQKRIRDLAGLLYLIAQTEKETFALGEKLRDKINFRLTRIDLKNGWEHVALVLALLLDKSAPSLLLIEEKARQAVCASNLRQLGVLLFLYAQERDGKLPPSWSAASKTTWMAELLKQQKNPWSKRGSVFRCPSLTEKGEDGFHYGMNSNFTGNNDVSKISRGNKILLLSDSVHYNIGNYPHKPDYSGGAFSLKGPYESTGGGTVDRCRHMGGANVLFSDGSVEWLQAKQIPANRQDTLWKN
;
A
#
# COMPACT_ATOMS: atom_id res chain seq x y z
N MET A 1 46.89 -25.56 -0.95
CA MET A 1 48.06 -25.31 -0.07
C MET A 1 48.99 -24.29 -0.75
N SER A 2 49.63 -23.37 0.01
CA SER A 2 50.94 -22.71 -0.30
C SER A 2 51.09 -21.90 -1.61
N ARG A 3 51.84 -20.79 -1.79
CA ARG A 3 52.59 -19.71 -1.06
C ARG A 3 52.87 -18.63 -2.17
N SER A 4 53.32 -17.37 -2.00
CA SER A 4 53.80 -16.46 -0.93
C SER A 4 53.58 -14.99 -1.42
N LYS A 5 53.54 -13.90 -0.62
CA LYS A 5 54.65 -13.16 0.06
C LYS A 5 55.83 -12.85 -0.88
N PHE A 6 56.37 -11.63 -1.04
CA PHE A 6 56.57 -10.44 -0.17
C PHE A 6 56.88 -9.20 -1.08
N ARG A 7 57.02 -7.90 -0.70
CA ARG A 7 56.84 -7.10 0.55
C ARG A 7 56.63 -5.60 0.14
N SER A 8 56.14 -4.77 1.07
CA SER A 8 55.86 -3.32 0.99
C SER A 8 56.87 -2.41 1.74
N MET A 9 56.94 -1.12 1.38
CA MET A 9 57.30 0.09 2.18
C MET A 9 56.47 1.28 1.61
N GLU A 10 56.13 2.39 2.30
CA GLU A 10 56.60 2.99 3.57
C GLU A 10 55.47 3.82 4.26
N LYS A 11 55.75 4.55 5.36
CA LYS A 11 54.76 5.34 6.17
C LYS A 11 55.44 6.56 6.84
N GLU A 12 55.02 7.81 6.58
CA GLU A 12 54.12 8.68 7.40
C GLU A 12 54.87 9.91 8.04
N PRO A 13 54.25 10.91 8.74
CA PRO A 13 54.36 12.31 8.29
C PRO A 13 54.70 13.37 9.38
N LEU A 14 54.73 14.68 9.03
CA LEU A 14 53.98 15.77 9.73
C LEU A 14 54.06 17.19 9.10
N ILE A 15 53.18 18.08 9.56
CA ILE A 15 52.66 19.35 8.97
C ILE A 15 53.36 20.63 9.53
N PHE A 16 53.43 21.76 8.79
CA PHE A 16 52.93 23.13 9.21
C PHE A 16 53.11 24.33 8.20
N GLN A 17 51.99 25.06 7.98
CA GLN A 17 51.72 26.48 7.54
C GLN A 17 52.55 27.34 6.53
N ARG A 18 51.80 27.97 5.59
CA ARG A 18 51.85 29.36 5.00
C ARG A 18 53.14 29.78 4.23
N VAL A 19 53.11 30.62 3.18
CA VAL A 19 52.43 31.93 2.92
C VAL A 19 52.01 32.10 1.43
N ASN A 20 51.07 33.01 1.12
CA ASN A 20 50.62 33.41 -0.23
C ASN A 20 51.13 34.82 -0.64
N PHE A 21 51.22 35.09 -1.95
CA PHE A 21 50.75 36.28 -2.71
C PHE A 21 51.68 36.73 -3.86
N CYS A 22 51.39 36.33 -5.11
CA CYS A 22 51.63 37.13 -6.32
C CYS A 22 50.93 36.51 -7.57
N SER A 23 49.66 36.83 -7.83
CA SER A 23 48.93 36.28 -8.99
C SER A 23 47.61 37.00 -9.41
N MET A 24 47.21 38.11 -8.77
CA MET A 24 45.84 38.63 -8.92
C MET A 24 45.61 39.63 -10.07
N ASP A 25 46.64 40.32 -10.56
CA ASP A 25 46.42 41.49 -11.43
C ASP A 25 46.24 41.15 -12.92
N ILE A 26 46.84 40.05 -13.40
CA ILE A 26 46.62 39.56 -14.78
C ILE A 26 45.15 39.16 -15.00
N ALA A 27 44.49 38.59 -13.99
CA ALA A 27 43.09 38.19 -14.06
C ALA A 27 42.14 39.39 -14.21
N ARG A 28 42.44 40.53 -13.57
CA ARG A 28 41.61 41.74 -13.61
C ARG A 28 41.58 42.41 -14.99
N GLY A 29 42.71 42.42 -15.71
CA GLY A 29 42.76 42.95 -17.08
C GLY A 29 41.85 42.19 -18.03
N ILE A 30 41.92 40.85 -18.02
CA ILE A 30 41.16 39.97 -18.92
C ILE A 30 39.64 40.08 -18.64
N ILE A 31 39.22 40.05 -17.37
CA ILE A 31 37.80 40.20 -16.99
C ILE A 31 37.24 41.55 -17.43
N THR A 32 38.02 42.62 -17.35
CA THR A 32 37.59 43.97 -17.77
C THR A 32 37.38 44.05 -19.29
N VAL A 33 38.30 43.50 -20.09
CA VAL A 33 38.17 43.48 -21.57
C VAL A 33 36.97 42.64 -22.01
N ILE A 34 36.75 41.47 -21.40
CA ILE A 34 35.57 40.63 -21.70
C ILE A 34 34.27 41.36 -21.35
N SER A 35 34.24 42.09 -20.23
CA SER A 35 33.09 42.87 -19.79
C SER A 35 32.74 44.01 -20.75
N VAL A 36 33.74 44.69 -21.33
CA VAL A 36 33.54 45.73 -22.36
C VAL A 36 33.05 45.13 -23.68
N ILE A 37 33.58 43.98 -24.11
CA ILE A 37 33.15 43.32 -25.36
C ILE A 37 31.71 42.77 -25.23
N CYS A 38 31.29 42.33 -24.04
CA CYS A 38 29.90 41.92 -23.79
C CYS A 38 28.90 43.08 -23.77
N LEU A 39 29.34 44.34 -23.66
CA LEU A 39 28.46 45.52 -23.62
C LEU A 39 28.06 46.06 -25.01
N SER A 40 28.51 45.42 -26.10
CA SER A 40 28.16 45.80 -27.48
C SER A 40 27.07 44.93 -28.14
N PHE A 41 26.44 43.99 -27.41
CA PHE A 41 25.31 43.17 -27.88
C PHE A 41 23.97 43.61 -27.26
N SER A 42 23.65 44.89 -27.37
CA SER A 42 22.34 45.45 -27.02
C SER A 42 21.41 45.51 -28.26
N SER A 43 20.09 45.35 -28.02
CA SER A 43 19.01 45.53 -29.01
C SER A 43 18.75 44.44 -30.09
N PHE A 44 18.60 43.17 -29.70
CA PHE A 44 17.89 42.14 -30.51
C PHE A 44 16.99 41.22 -29.67
N ALA A 45 16.29 41.78 -28.68
CA ALA A 45 15.39 41.06 -27.78
C ALA A 45 14.02 41.75 -27.70
N ILE A 46 12.96 40.95 -27.82
CA ILE A 46 11.57 41.39 -27.70
C ILE A 46 11.16 41.26 -26.23
N SER A 47 10.77 42.38 -25.61
CA SER A 47 10.20 42.37 -24.26
C SER A 47 8.71 42.02 -24.29
N LEU A 48 8.30 41.10 -23.41
CA LEU A 48 6.89 40.72 -23.18
C LEU A 48 6.41 41.22 -21.83
N VAL A 49 7.29 41.18 -20.84
CA VAL A 49 7.09 41.71 -19.49
C VAL A 49 8.39 42.35 -19.03
N LYS A 50 8.34 43.51 -18.39
CA LYS A 50 9.50 44.19 -17.82
C LYS A 50 9.19 44.67 -16.40
N ASP A 51 10.00 44.28 -15.44
CA ASP A 51 9.89 44.66 -14.03
C ASP A 51 8.47 44.44 -13.42
N GLY A 52 7.79 43.38 -13.87
CA GLY A 52 6.42 43.02 -13.49
C GLY A 52 5.31 43.76 -14.24
N LYS A 53 5.62 44.52 -15.29
CA LYS A 53 4.66 45.28 -16.12
C LYS A 53 4.52 44.67 -17.52
N PRO A 54 3.30 44.61 -18.09
CA PRO A 54 3.07 43.98 -19.40
C PRO A 54 3.52 44.89 -20.55
N GLU A 55 4.60 44.51 -21.24
CA GLU A 55 5.16 45.19 -22.43
C GLU A 55 4.57 44.62 -23.74
N ALA A 56 3.70 43.62 -23.64
CA ALA A 56 3.02 42.98 -24.76
C ALA A 56 1.49 42.94 -24.59
N VAL A 57 0.80 42.74 -25.72
CA VAL A 57 -0.62 42.37 -25.79
C VAL A 57 -0.79 41.08 -26.60
N ILE A 58 -1.74 40.24 -26.19
CA ILE A 58 -2.10 39.00 -26.88
C ILE A 58 -3.22 39.32 -27.86
N VAL A 59 -3.02 39.02 -29.13
CA VAL A 59 -4.01 39.24 -30.21
C VAL A 59 -4.52 37.87 -30.69
N ILE A 60 -5.82 37.66 -30.63
CA ILE A 60 -6.51 36.49 -31.21
C ILE A 60 -7.34 36.93 -32.43
N PRO A 61 -7.61 36.03 -33.40
CA PRO A 61 -8.46 36.34 -34.54
C PRO A 61 -9.88 36.81 -34.11
N PRO A 62 -10.53 37.71 -34.86
CA PRO A 62 -11.88 38.20 -34.54
C PRO A 62 -12.97 37.11 -34.42
N LYS A 63 -12.73 35.94 -35.03
CA LYS A 63 -13.57 34.73 -34.96
C LYS A 63 -12.76 33.52 -34.46
N ALA A 64 -11.93 33.72 -33.44
CA ALA A 64 -11.17 32.65 -32.80
C ALA A 64 -12.06 31.51 -32.31
N SER A 65 -11.57 30.26 -32.40
CA SER A 65 -12.27 29.08 -31.88
C SER A 65 -12.06 28.91 -30.37
N ASP A 66 -12.85 28.02 -29.75
CA ASP A 66 -12.69 27.63 -28.33
C ASP A 66 -11.24 27.24 -28.00
N ALA A 67 -10.55 26.51 -28.90
CA ALA A 67 -9.16 26.10 -28.71
C ALA A 67 -8.18 27.29 -28.69
N VAL A 68 -8.34 28.26 -29.60
CA VAL A 68 -7.51 29.48 -29.66
C VAL A 68 -7.79 30.40 -28.46
N ILE A 69 -9.06 30.57 -28.08
CA ILE A 69 -9.47 31.34 -26.90
C ILE A 69 -8.90 30.71 -25.62
N TYR A 70 -8.92 29.38 -25.51
CA TYR A 70 -8.32 28.66 -24.39
C TYR A 70 -6.79 28.79 -24.37
N ALA A 71 -6.12 28.66 -25.53
CA ALA A 71 -4.67 28.84 -25.66
C ALA A 71 -4.20 30.24 -25.23
N ALA A 72 -4.91 31.29 -25.64
CA ALA A 72 -4.61 32.67 -25.24
C ALA A 72 -4.75 32.87 -23.71
N LYS A 73 -5.76 32.24 -23.09
CA LYS A 73 -5.96 32.27 -21.63
C LYS A 73 -4.89 31.47 -20.87
N GLU A 74 -4.49 30.30 -21.36
CA GLU A 74 -3.35 29.54 -20.81
C GLU A 74 -2.06 30.37 -20.87
N LEU A 75 -1.76 30.99 -22.02
CA LEU A 75 -0.60 31.87 -22.18
C LEU A 75 -0.63 33.05 -21.19
N GLN A 76 -1.74 33.78 -21.12
CA GLN A 76 -1.94 34.89 -20.18
C GLN A 76 -1.76 34.42 -18.72
N THR A 77 -2.35 33.27 -18.36
CA THR A 77 -2.30 32.70 -17.01
C THR A 77 -0.89 32.34 -16.59
N TYR A 78 -0.11 31.68 -17.46
CA TYR A 78 1.26 31.30 -17.12
C TYR A 78 2.24 32.48 -17.15
N LEU A 79 2.08 33.44 -18.06
CA LEU A 79 2.87 34.69 -18.02
C LEU A 79 2.60 35.46 -16.71
N LYS A 80 1.33 35.50 -16.26
CA LYS A 80 0.94 36.10 -14.97
C LYS A 80 1.46 35.30 -13.76
N LYS A 81 1.39 33.96 -13.75
CA LYS A 81 1.98 33.12 -12.69
C LYS A 81 3.50 33.30 -12.59
N ILE A 82 4.21 33.42 -13.72
CA ILE A 82 5.69 33.51 -13.78
C ILE A 82 6.20 34.90 -13.41
N SER A 83 5.51 35.97 -13.82
CA SER A 83 6.01 37.35 -13.69
C SER A 83 5.21 38.25 -12.75
N GLY A 84 3.94 37.95 -12.52
CA GLY A 84 2.95 38.84 -11.91
C GLY A 84 2.27 39.82 -12.88
N ALA A 85 2.74 39.94 -14.12
CA ALA A 85 2.13 40.81 -15.12
C ALA A 85 0.98 40.11 -15.86
N GLU A 86 -0.15 40.80 -15.99
CA GLU A 86 -1.29 40.35 -16.78
C GLU A 86 -1.29 41.07 -18.13
N LEU A 87 -1.04 40.33 -19.21
CA LEU A 87 -1.13 40.87 -20.57
C LEU A 87 -2.61 40.96 -20.97
N GLN A 88 -2.98 42.01 -21.70
CA GLN A 88 -4.33 42.14 -22.25
C GLN A 88 -4.53 41.16 -23.42
N ILE A 89 -5.69 40.51 -23.50
CA ILE A 89 -6.13 39.77 -24.68
C ILE A 89 -7.06 40.68 -25.51
N MET A 90 -6.81 40.77 -26.82
CA MET A 90 -7.56 41.57 -27.80
C MET A 90 -7.99 40.70 -28.97
N ASN A 91 -9.16 40.97 -29.55
CA ASN A 91 -9.71 40.26 -30.72
C ASN A 91 -9.44 40.95 -32.07
N SER A 92 -8.59 41.98 -32.07
CA SER A 92 -8.10 42.70 -33.24
C SER A 92 -6.73 43.32 -32.93
N VAL A 93 -5.98 43.69 -33.97
CA VAL A 93 -4.75 44.47 -33.83
C VAL A 93 -5.11 45.92 -33.43
N PRO A 94 -4.47 46.52 -32.40
CA PRO A 94 -4.68 47.92 -32.06
C PRO A 94 -4.12 48.85 -33.16
N GLU A 95 -4.87 49.90 -33.52
CA GLU A 95 -4.48 50.86 -34.58
C GLU A 95 -3.14 51.56 -34.32
N LYS A 96 -2.82 51.77 -33.03
CA LYS A 96 -1.54 52.31 -32.56
C LYS A 96 -1.16 51.61 -31.26
N THR A 97 0.04 51.05 -31.21
CA THR A 97 0.65 50.58 -29.95
C THR A 97 2.17 50.62 -30.04
N ASP A 98 2.80 50.82 -28.89
CA ASP A 98 4.22 50.62 -28.63
C ASP A 98 4.50 49.24 -28.01
N LYS A 99 3.47 48.44 -27.71
CA LYS A 99 3.61 47.11 -27.11
C LYS A 99 3.90 46.04 -28.15
N THR A 100 4.61 45.01 -27.74
CA THR A 100 4.82 43.80 -28.54
C THR A 100 3.48 43.13 -28.84
N LEU A 101 3.26 42.73 -30.09
CA LEU A 101 2.06 41.97 -30.49
C LEU A 101 2.34 40.47 -30.44
N ILE A 102 1.62 39.73 -29.58
CA ILE A 102 1.65 38.26 -29.53
C ILE A 102 0.40 37.71 -30.22
N TYR A 103 0.51 37.35 -31.49
CA TYR A 103 -0.55 36.68 -32.24
C TYR A 103 -0.71 35.23 -31.76
N VAL A 104 -1.94 34.83 -31.43
CA VAL A 104 -2.29 33.47 -30.97
C VAL A 104 -3.44 32.96 -31.83
N GLY A 105 -3.15 31.98 -32.69
CA GLY A 105 -4.06 31.44 -33.72
C GLY A 105 -3.64 31.85 -35.13
N TYR A 106 -4.14 31.14 -36.14
CA TYR A 106 -3.88 31.45 -37.55
C TYR A 106 -5.03 32.25 -38.18
N ASP A 107 -4.70 33.29 -38.95
CA ASP A 107 -5.65 34.14 -39.66
C ASP A 107 -5.04 34.86 -40.89
N GLU A 108 -5.84 35.71 -41.53
CA GLU A 108 -5.41 36.53 -42.67
C GLU A 108 -4.31 37.55 -42.31
N VAL A 109 -4.17 37.97 -41.03
CA VAL A 109 -3.08 38.85 -40.60
C VAL A 109 -1.75 38.10 -40.64
N LEU A 110 -1.67 36.90 -40.09
CA LEU A 110 -0.45 36.07 -40.22
C LEU A 110 -0.16 35.70 -41.69
N LYS A 111 -1.19 35.39 -42.47
CA LYS A 111 -1.08 35.14 -43.91
C LYS A 111 -0.51 36.33 -44.70
N SER A 112 -0.97 37.56 -44.41
CA SER A 112 -0.41 38.79 -45.00
C SER A 112 1.06 39.07 -44.62
N LYS A 113 1.53 38.50 -43.49
CA LYS A 113 2.95 38.48 -43.09
C LYS A 113 3.75 37.37 -43.79
N GLY A 114 3.16 36.67 -44.76
CA GLY A 114 3.79 35.56 -45.49
C GLY A 114 3.86 34.25 -44.68
N LEU A 115 3.08 34.11 -43.61
CA LEU A 115 3.08 32.91 -42.77
C LEU A 115 1.94 31.96 -43.15
N ASP A 116 2.21 30.66 -43.12
CA ASP A 116 1.26 29.61 -43.51
C ASP A 116 1.31 28.37 -42.62
N LEU A 117 0.36 27.46 -42.81
CA LEU A 117 0.33 26.14 -42.17
C LEU A 117 1.06 25.05 -42.99
N SER A 118 1.83 25.41 -44.03
CA SER A 118 2.51 24.41 -44.87
C SER A 118 3.64 23.71 -44.11
N GLY A 119 3.92 22.46 -44.48
CA GLY A 119 4.93 21.63 -43.83
C GLY A 119 4.55 21.09 -42.43
N LEU A 120 3.31 21.28 -41.99
CA LEU A 120 2.81 20.80 -40.69
C LEU A 120 1.98 19.51 -40.84
N GLY A 121 2.39 18.45 -40.13
CA GLY A 121 1.57 17.25 -39.92
C GLY A 121 0.55 17.45 -38.80
N TYR A 122 -0.11 16.36 -38.39
CA TYR A 122 -1.12 16.39 -37.32
C TYR A 122 -0.58 17.00 -36.02
N ASP A 123 -1.35 17.88 -35.38
CA ASP A 123 -0.94 18.70 -34.21
C ASP A 123 0.26 19.65 -34.44
N GLY A 124 0.76 19.76 -35.68
CA GLY A 124 1.94 20.55 -35.99
C GLY A 124 1.73 22.06 -35.77
N PHE A 125 2.79 22.75 -35.38
CA PHE A 125 2.77 24.17 -35.03
C PHE A 125 4.03 24.94 -35.47
N LYS A 126 3.89 26.27 -35.52
CA LYS A 126 4.96 27.25 -35.76
C LYS A 126 5.01 28.27 -34.62
N ILE A 127 6.23 28.65 -34.24
CA ILE A 127 6.54 29.78 -33.35
C ILE A 127 7.50 30.67 -34.12
N ILE A 128 7.07 31.88 -34.48
CA ILE A 128 7.84 32.80 -35.33
C ILE A 128 7.83 34.19 -34.71
N SER A 129 8.97 34.89 -34.67
CA SER A 129 9.04 36.29 -34.22
C SER A 129 9.77 37.19 -35.21
N GLY A 130 9.52 38.49 -35.07
CA GLY A 130 10.21 39.58 -35.75
C GLY A 130 10.09 40.86 -34.92
N GLU A 131 10.52 42.01 -35.48
CA GLU A 131 10.55 43.30 -34.77
C GLU A 131 9.23 43.61 -34.04
N ARG A 132 9.26 43.56 -32.71
CA ARG A 132 8.11 43.79 -31.79
C ARG A 132 6.87 42.89 -32.05
N TRP A 133 7.04 41.68 -32.62
CA TRP A 133 5.95 40.70 -32.67
C TRP A 133 6.38 39.24 -32.54
N LEU A 134 5.46 38.43 -32.02
CA LEU A 134 5.54 36.98 -31.86
C LEU A 134 4.25 36.36 -32.43
N ALA A 135 4.35 35.23 -33.13
CA ALA A 135 3.21 34.47 -33.62
C ALA A 135 3.29 33.02 -33.13
N LEU A 136 2.21 32.56 -32.50
CA LEU A 136 1.98 31.19 -32.02
C LEU A 136 0.77 30.64 -32.78
N PHE A 137 0.98 29.64 -33.63
CA PHE A 137 -0.09 29.10 -34.48
C PHE A 137 0.20 27.67 -34.93
N GLY A 138 -0.84 26.92 -35.31
CA GLY A 138 -0.69 25.54 -35.75
C GLY A 138 -1.94 25.01 -36.43
N ARG A 139 -1.98 23.70 -36.67
CA ARG A 139 -3.17 23.01 -37.20
C ARG A 139 -4.14 22.69 -36.06
N ASP A 140 -5.37 23.19 -36.18
CA ASP A 140 -6.40 23.05 -35.15
C ASP A 140 -7.70 22.50 -35.75
N TYR A 141 -8.31 21.53 -35.05
CA TYR A 141 -9.61 20.98 -35.40
C TYR A 141 -10.73 21.75 -34.66
N ASN A 142 -11.56 22.45 -35.42
CA ASN A 142 -12.62 23.32 -34.90
C ASN A 142 -14.04 22.74 -35.07
N GLY A 143 -14.16 21.42 -35.29
CA GLY A 143 -15.45 20.73 -35.43
C GLY A 143 -16.06 20.28 -34.10
N LYS A 144 -17.12 19.48 -34.16
CA LYS A 144 -17.74 18.87 -32.96
C LYS A 144 -16.76 17.87 -32.31
N PRO A 145 -16.79 17.66 -30.99
CA PRO A 145 -15.99 16.63 -30.34
C PRO A 145 -16.17 15.26 -31.01
N MET A 146 -15.06 14.63 -31.41
CA MET A 146 -15.07 13.29 -32.00
C MET A 146 -15.21 12.23 -30.92
N GLU A 147 -15.92 11.14 -31.21
CA GLU A 147 -16.00 9.97 -30.32
C GLU A 147 -15.69 8.65 -31.05
N GLY A 148 -15.21 7.67 -30.28
CA GLY A 148 -15.04 6.30 -30.73
C GLY A 148 -16.19 5.39 -30.27
N ARG A 149 -16.40 4.31 -31.02
CA ARG A 149 -17.63 3.48 -30.97
C ARG A 149 -17.82 2.68 -29.68
N SER A 150 -16.76 2.40 -28.94
CA SER A 150 -16.76 1.50 -27.78
C SER A 150 -15.81 1.98 -26.69
N HIS A 151 -15.91 1.38 -25.50
CA HIS A 151 -14.81 1.43 -24.53
C HIS A 151 -13.51 1.00 -25.22
N PRO A 152 -12.36 1.67 -25.00
CA PRO A 152 -12.10 2.81 -24.11
C PRO A 152 -12.10 4.19 -24.82
N PHE A 153 -12.88 4.36 -25.89
CA PHE A 153 -12.84 5.50 -26.81
C PHE A 153 -14.06 6.43 -26.76
N ARG A 154 -15.03 6.20 -25.85
CA ARG A 154 -16.31 6.94 -25.78
C ARG A 154 -16.13 8.39 -25.35
N MET A 155 -17.14 9.24 -25.57
CA MET A 155 -17.18 10.63 -25.09
C MET A 155 -16.80 10.80 -23.60
N SER A 156 -17.31 9.98 -22.69
CA SER A 156 -16.95 10.06 -21.26
C SER A 156 -15.48 9.75 -20.98
N GLU A 157 -14.88 8.91 -21.82
CA GLU A 157 -13.50 8.43 -21.71
C GLU A 157 -12.54 9.41 -22.44
N SER A 158 -13.02 10.19 -23.42
CA SER A 158 -12.22 11.05 -24.30
C SER A 158 -12.47 12.57 -24.22
N TYR A 159 -13.53 13.07 -23.58
CA TYR A 159 -13.91 14.48 -23.59
C TYR A 159 -14.41 15.01 -22.24
N SER A 160 -13.83 16.10 -21.74
CA SER A 160 -14.38 16.85 -20.60
C SER A 160 -15.37 17.89 -21.10
N GLY A 161 -16.67 17.67 -20.85
CA GLY A 161 -17.72 18.65 -21.16
C GLY A 161 -17.61 19.95 -20.37
N LYS A 162 -16.91 19.94 -19.23
CA LYS A 162 -16.66 21.12 -18.38
C LYS A 162 -15.51 21.99 -18.94
N LEU A 163 -14.41 21.37 -19.36
CA LEU A 163 -13.24 22.07 -19.88
C LEU A 163 -13.27 22.30 -21.39
N LYS A 164 -14.18 21.63 -22.11
CA LYS A 164 -14.22 21.49 -23.58
C LYS A 164 -12.96 20.84 -24.19
N ILE A 165 -12.13 20.18 -23.39
CA ILE A 165 -10.89 19.52 -23.86
C ILE A 165 -11.19 18.07 -24.25
N SER A 166 -10.72 17.69 -25.44
CA SER A 166 -10.78 16.32 -25.98
C SER A 166 -9.39 15.68 -26.07
N ARG A 167 -9.33 14.35 -25.97
CA ARG A 167 -8.19 13.53 -26.40
C ARG A 167 -8.00 13.54 -27.92
N TYR A 168 -9.09 13.74 -28.66
CA TYR A 168 -9.15 13.75 -30.12
C TYR A 168 -9.18 15.17 -30.70
N GLY A 169 -8.95 15.30 -32.01
CA GLY A 169 -8.85 16.57 -32.71
C GLY A 169 -7.46 17.21 -32.56
N GLU A 170 -7.00 17.83 -33.65
CA GLU A 170 -5.75 18.58 -33.70
C GLU A 170 -5.82 19.83 -32.81
N THR A 171 -4.77 20.11 -32.04
CA THR A 171 -4.67 21.33 -31.21
C THR A 171 -3.26 21.95 -31.28
N GLY A 172 -2.75 22.17 -32.49
CA GLY A 172 -1.43 22.79 -32.72
C GLY A 172 -1.25 24.12 -31.99
N ILE A 173 -2.31 24.92 -31.81
CA ILE A 173 -2.21 26.18 -31.03
C ILE A 173 -1.84 25.95 -29.57
N LEU A 174 -2.34 24.88 -28.94
CA LEU A 174 -2.00 24.56 -27.55
C LEU A 174 -0.55 24.11 -27.45
N PHE A 175 -0.10 23.28 -28.39
CA PHE A 175 1.31 22.85 -28.42
C PHE A 175 2.26 23.99 -28.75
N ALA A 176 1.86 24.99 -29.55
CA ALA A 176 2.61 26.23 -29.75
C ALA A 176 2.78 27.01 -28.43
N VAL A 177 1.68 27.22 -27.69
CA VAL A 177 1.69 27.92 -26.39
C VAL A 177 2.50 27.16 -25.34
N TYR A 178 2.30 25.84 -25.21
CA TYR A 178 3.04 25.03 -24.23
C TYR A 178 4.52 24.91 -24.58
N ASN A 179 4.89 24.75 -25.86
CA ASN A 179 6.30 24.77 -26.27
C ASN A 179 6.96 26.14 -26.05
N PHE A 180 6.23 27.23 -26.31
CA PHE A 180 6.70 28.59 -26.02
C PHE A 180 6.97 28.79 -24.53
N LEU A 181 5.98 28.48 -23.69
CA LEU A 181 6.07 28.59 -22.23
C LEU A 181 7.17 27.70 -21.64
N GLU A 182 7.36 26.49 -22.18
CA GLU A 182 8.40 25.56 -21.75
C GLU A 182 9.82 26.03 -22.15
N LYS A 183 9.99 26.47 -23.40
CA LYS A 183 11.30 26.80 -23.99
C LYS A 183 11.81 28.19 -23.64
N PHE A 184 10.93 29.19 -23.54
CA PHE A 184 11.32 30.59 -23.31
C PHE A 184 10.94 31.08 -21.90
N CYS A 185 9.75 30.75 -21.41
CA CYS A 185 9.32 31.17 -20.06
C CYS A 185 9.83 30.23 -18.94
N GLY A 186 10.15 28.98 -19.26
CA GLY A 186 10.71 27.98 -18.32
C GLY A 186 9.68 27.15 -17.55
N ALA A 187 8.41 27.13 -17.99
CA ALA A 187 7.37 26.31 -17.36
C ALA A 187 7.61 24.80 -17.55
N ARG A 188 7.12 23.95 -16.63
CA ARG A 188 7.09 22.49 -16.76
C ARG A 188 5.80 21.91 -16.14
N TRP A 189 5.32 20.80 -16.70
CA TRP A 189 4.12 20.08 -16.25
C TRP A 189 4.41 18.58 -16.14
N TYR A 190 4.92 18.15 -14.99
CA TYR A 190 5.43 16.79 -14.81
C TYR A 190 4.35 15.76 -14.43
N MET A 191 3.26 16.18 -13.79
CA MET A 191 2.12 15.33 -13.42
C MET A 191 0.80 16.14 -13.33
N PRO A 192 -0.38 15.52 -13.14
CA PRO A 192 -1.64 16.22 -12.88
C PRO A 192 -1.62 17.12 -11.64
N GLY A 193 -2.44 18.17 -11.66
CA GLY A 193 -2.65 19.11 -10.54
C GLY A 193 -1.46 20.06 -10.27
N GLU A 194 -1.66 20.98 -9.32
CA GLU A 194 -0.68 22.06 -9.02
C GLU A 194 0.71 21.54 -8.62
N LEU A 195 0.78 20.41 -7.92
CA LEU A 195 2.06 19.80 -7.54
C LEU A 195 2.90 19.36 -8.76
N GLY A 196 2.27 19.15 -9.91
CA GLY A 196 2.95 18.87 -11.18
C GLY A 196 3.50 20.08 -11.90
N GLU A 197 3.08 21.30 -11.54
CA GLU A 197 3.63 22.54 -12.10
C GLU A 197 4.99 22.86 -11.48
N VAL A 198 5.95 23.25 -12.32
CA VAL A 198 7.17 23.97 -11.91
C VAL A 198 7.26 25.22 -12.76
N LEU A 199 7.28 26.38 -12.10
CA LEU A 199 7.28 27.70 -12.74
C LEU A 199 8.37 28.57 -12.12
N PRO A 200 9.23 29.23 -12.92
CA PRO A 200 10.20 30.18 -12.38
C PRO A 200 9.51 31.50 -12.01
N ASN A 201 10.10 32.24 -11.05
CA ASN A 201 9.70 33.61 -10.74
C ASN A 201 10.62 34.58 -11.50
N ARG A 202 10.09 35.25 -12.52
CA ARG A 202 10.83 36.14 -13.43
C ARG A 202 10.05 37.42 -13.70
N LYS A 203 10.45 38.53 -13.08
CA LYS A 203 9.81 39.85 -13.28
C LYS A 203 10.00 40.44 -14.67
N THR A 204 11.03 40.03 -15.39
CA THR A 204 11.27 40.41 -16.78
C THR A 204 11.30 39.16 -17.65
N LEU A 205 10.58 39.19 -18.77
CA LEU A 205 10.47 38.12 -19.76
C LEU A 205 10.75 38.71 -21.13
N GLU A 206 11.94 38.37 -21.65
CA GLU A 206 12.44 38.79 -22.96
C GLU A 206 12.74 37.53 -23.80
N ILE A 207 12.54 37.63 -25.10
CA ILE A 207 12.76 36.53 -26.06
C ILE A 207 13.60 37.01 -27.26
N PRO A 208 14.31 36.11 -27.98
CA PRO A 208 15.03 36.49 -29.18
C PRO A 208 14.12 37.11 -30.24
N GLU A 209 14.59 38.16 -30.92
CA GLU A 209 13.80 38.84 -31.95
C GLU A 209 13.56 37.98 -33.19
N LYS A 210 14.40 36.98 -33.44
CA LYS A 210 14.33 36.08 -34.60
C LYS A 210 14.20 34.63 -34.16
N ILE A 211 12.97 34.22 -33.82
CA ILE A 211 12.59 32.82 -33.60
C ILE A 211 11.97 32.30 -34.91
N ALA A 212 12.38 31.10 -35.32
CA ALA A 212 11.76 30.36 -36.42
C ALA A 212 11.72 28.87 -36.06
N ILE A 213 10.68 28.46 -35.33
CA ILE A 213 10.42 27.05 -34.99
C ILE A 213 9.23 26.59 -35.81
N SER A 214 9.37 25.45 -36.46
CA SER A 214 8.27 24.68 -37.06
C SER A 214 8.41 23.25 -36.58
N LYS A 215 7.40 22.68 -35.91
CA LYS A 215 7.47 21.33 -35.34
C LYS A 215 6.18 20.54 -35.57
N THR A 216 6.35 19.28 -35.92
CA THR A 216 5.34 18.22 -35.97
C THR A 216 5.81 17.12 -35.00
N PRO A 217 4.94 16.41 -34.29
CA PRO A 217 5.36 15.28 -33.45
C PRO A 217 5.84 14.09 -34.31
N ASP A 218 6.84 13.35 -33.82
CA ASP A 218 7.31 12.11 -34.46
C ASP A 218 6.21 11.03 -34.58
N PHE A 219 5.16 11.09 -33.73
CA PHE A 219 4.00 10.20 -33.77
C PHE A 219 2.67 11.00 -33.76
N GLU A 220 1.79 10.71 -34.72
CA GLU A 220 0.47 11.35 -34.82
C GLU A 220 -0.48 10.90 -33.69
N TYR A 221 -0.34 9.68 -33.19
CA TYR A 221 -1.27 9.09 -32.22
C TYR A 221 -0.63 8.89 -30.85
N ARG A 222 -0.90 9.81 -29.92
CA ARG A 222 -0.27 9.89 -28.60
C ARG A 222 -1.34 9.75 -27.51
N PHE A 223 -1.93 8.55 -27.40
CA PHE A 223 -3.13 8.34 -26.58
C PHE A 223 -2.82 7.60 -25.27
N LEU A 224 -3.01 8.26 -24.13
CA LEU A 224 -2.85 7.67 -22.79
C LEU A 224 -4.19 7.46 -22.07
N TYR A 225 -4.62 6.21 -21.89
CA TYR A 225 -5.84 5.87 -21.12
C TYR A 225 -5.53 5.63 -19.64
N ASN A 226 -5.37 6.72 -18.89
CA ASN A 226 -5.09 6.75 -17.44
C ASN A 226 -6.32 6.98 -16.56
N CYS A 227 -7.31 7.73 -17.06
CA CYS A 227 -8.57 8.12 -16.42
C CYS A 227 -9.72 8.25 -17.45
N ASP A 228 -10.97 8.34 -17.00
CA ASP A 228 -12.07 8.81 -17.84
C ASP A 228 -12.14 10.35 -17.77
N PHE A 229 -12.17 11.01 -18.94
CA PHE A 229 -12.07 12.48 -19.07
C PHE A 229 -13.26 13.26 -18.48
N CYS A 230 -14.41 12.63 -18.25
CA CYS A 230 -15.53 13.27 -17.56
C CYS A 230 -15.33 13.42 -16.04
N ASP A 231 -14.41 12.64 -15.45
CA ASP A 231 -14.25 12.55 -14.00
C ASP A 231 -13.08 13.37 -13.44
N ASP A 232 -12.08 13.72 -14.26
CA ASP A 232 -10.75 14.14 -13.80
C ASP A 232 -10.18 15.35 -14.55
N ASP A 233 -10.60 16.55 -14.14
CA ASP A 233 -10.14 17.82 -14.74
C ASP A 233 -8.61 18.00 -14.68
N ASP A 234 -7.95 17.62 -13.59
CA ASP A 234 -6.50 17.80 -13.43
C ASP A 234 -5.71 16.93 -14.41
N SER A 235 -6.13 15.68 -14.61
CA SER A 235 -5.55 14.81 -15.66
C SER A 235 -5.85 15.34 -17.07
N VAL A 236 -7.04 15.89 -17.31
CA VAL A 236 -7.42 16.46 -18.62
C VAL A 236 -6.54 17.67 -18.99
N LEU A 237 -6.33 18.58 -18.04
CA LEU A 237 -5.47 19.75 -18.21
C LEU A 237 -4.02 19.34 -18.46
N TRP A 238 -3.48 18.42 -17.64
CA TRP A 238 -2.11 17.93 -17.77
C TRP A 238 -1.89 17.14 -19.07
N TYR A 239 -2.87 16.39 -19.57
CA TYR A 239 -2.74 15.55 -20.77
C TYR A 239 -2.26 16.34 -22.00
N ARG A 240 -2.92 17.46 -22.34
CA ARG A 240 -2.50 18.32 -23.46
C ARG A 240 -1.22 19.10 -23.14
N ARG A 241 -1.00 19.52 -21.89
CA ARG A 241 0.25 20.20 -21.44
C ARG A 241 1.50 19.31 -21.52
N ALA A 242 1.36 18.02 -21.23
CA ALA A 242 2.46 17.04 -21.31
C ALA A 242 2.87 16.74 -22.76
N GLY A 243 1.90 16.76 -23.70
CA GLY A 243 2.12 16.52 -25.13
C GLY A 243 1.18 15.49 -25.78
N PHE A 244 0.30 14.84 -25.00
CA PHE A 244 -0.61 13.82 -25.52
C PHE A 244 -1.74 14.40 -26.39
N GLY A 245 -2.26 13.58 -27.30
CA GLY A 245 -3.28 13.97 -28.28
C GLY A 245 -3.35 12.98 -29.44
N ALA A 246 -4.45 12.99 -30.17
CA ALA A 246 -4.64 12.21 -31.39
C ALA A 246 -5.53 12.99 -32.38
N PRO A 247 -5.29 12.91 -33.70
CA PRO A 247 -6.12 13.64 -34.67
C PRO A 247 -7.57 13.11 -34.71
N PHE A 248 -7.76 11.79 -34.58
CA PHE A 248 -9.07 11.13 -34.66
C PHE A 248 -9.11 9.81 -33.84
N PRO A 249 -10.29 9.23 -33.58
CA PRO A 249 -10.44 7.93 -32.94
C PRO A 249 -9.90 6.77 -33.79
N VAL A 250 -8.87 6.08 -33.30
CA VAL A 250 -8.38 4.82 -33.87
C VAL A 250 -9.24 3.68 -33.33
N ASN A 251 -10.44 3.51 -33.93
CA ASN A 251 -11.47 2.53 -33.51
C ASN A 251 -11.06 1.08 -33.79
N ILE A 252 -10.04 0.58 -33.08
CA ILE A 252 -9.57 -0.81 -33.14
C ILE A 252 -9.83 -1.45 -31.78
N ASN A 253 -10.93 -2.19 -31.68
CA ASN A 253 -11.38 -2.87 -30.47
C ASN A 253 -12.33 -4.02 -30.85
N HIS A 254 -12.70 -4.88 -29.89
CA HIS A 254 -13.63 -5.99 -30.07
C HIS A 254 -14.91 -5.55 -30.78
N SER A 255 -15.31 -6.24 -31.84
CA SER A 255 -16.45 -5.83 -32.68
C SER A 255 -17.42 -6.96 -33.04
N PHE A 256 -17.07 -8.22 -32.76
CA PHE A 256 -17.94 -9.38 -33.06
C PHE A 256 -19.29 -9.31 -32.33
N TYR A 257 -19.35 -8.61 -31.18
CA TYR A 257 -20.60 -8.31 -30.47
C TYR A 257 -21.64 -7.54 -31.31
N ILE A 258 -21.23 -6.78 -32.35
CA ILE A 258 -22.14 -6.01 -33.20
C ILE A 258 -23.13 -6.95 -33.87
N LEU A 259 -22.61 -8.02 -34.48
CA LEU A 259 -23.44 -9.02 -35.15
C LEU A 259 -24.29 -9.78 -34.12
N CYS A 260 -23.74 -10.06 -32.94
CA CYS A 260 -24.50 -10.70 -31.85
C CYS A 260 -25.70 -9.88 -31.36
N ARG A 261 -25.66 -8.55 -31.42
CA ARG A 261 -26.79 -7.69 -31.05
C ARG A 261 -27.88 -7.59 -32.13
N LYS A 262 -27.54 -7.80 -33.40
CA LYS A 262 -28.45 -7.65 -34.54
C LYS A 262 -29.02 -8.96 -35.07
N TYR A 263 -28.23 -10.04 -35.06
CA TYR A 263 -28.49 -11.24 -35.86
C TYR A 263 -28.60 -12.55 -35.07
N LYS A 264 -28.46 -12.53 -33.72
CA LYS A 264 -28.50 -13.78 -32.92
C LYS A 264 -29.81 -14.57 -33.04
N ASP A 265 -30.92 -13.87 -33.21
CA ASP A 265 -32.28 -14.45 -33.24
C ASP A 265 -32.74 -14.79 -34.67
N THR A 266 -32.13 -14.18 -35.69
CA THR A 266 -32.50 -14.36 -37.12
C THR A 266 -31.52 -15.23 -37.89
N ASN A 267 -30.24 -15.24 -37.49
CA ASN A 267 -29.13 -15.90 -38.18
C ASN A 267 -28.20 -16.61 -37.18
N PRO A 268 -28.70 -17.59 -36.42
CA PRO A 268 -27.90 -18.31 -35.43
C PRO A 268 -26.67 -19.03 -36.03
N GLU A 269 -26.67 -19.29 -37.34
CA GLU A 269 -25.57 -19.85 -38.11
C GLU A 269 -24.33 -18.94 -38.27
N TYR A 270 -24.45 -17.63 -37.97
CA TYR A 270 -23.34 -16.69 -37.97
C TYR A 270 -22.37 -16.93 -36.78
N PHE A 271 -22.86 -17.51 -35.69
CA PHE A 271 -22.16 -17.62 -34.42
C PHE A 271 -21.29 -18.88 -34.36
N ALA A 272 -20.21 -18.83 -33.59
CA ALA A 272 -19.32 -19.97 -33.44
C ALA A 272 -20.07 -21.19 -32.87
N LEU A 273 -19.89 -22.35 -33.49
CA LEU A 273 -20.22 -23.62 -32.87
C LEU A 273 -19.17 -23.93 -31.81
N VAL A 274 -19.60 -24.15 -30.57
CA VAL A 274 -18.78 -24.36 -29.38
C VAL A 274 -19.48 -25.39 -28.51
N ASP A 275 -18.83 -26.53 -28.30
CA ASP A 275 -19.35 -27.69 -27.55
C ASP A 275 -20.75 -28.10 -28.05
N GLY A 276 -20.89 -28.14 -29.39
CA GLY A 276 -22.12 -28.48 -30.10
C GLY A 276 -23.23 -27.41 -30.09
N LYS A 277 -23.03 -26.25 -29.45
CA LYS A 277 -24.01 -25.16 -29.33
C LYS A 277 -23.51 -23.87 -29.97
N ARG A 278 -24.40 -22.92 -30.28
CA ARG A 278 -24.01 -21.62 -30.86
C ARG A 278 -23.70 -20.62 -29.73
N ASP A 279 -22.53 -19.99 -29.80
CA ASP A 279 -22.06 -19.03 -28.79
C ASP A 279 -22.61 -17.61 -29.04
N PHE A 280 -23.79 -17.33 -28.47
CA PHE A 280 -24.45 -16.02 -28.52
C PHE A 280 -24.00 -15.04 -27.42
N SER A 281 -22.83 -15.22 -26.82
CA SER A 281 -22.42 -14.32 -25.74
C SER A 281 -22.11 -12.90 -26.26
N ILE A 282 -22.59 -11.88 -25.56
CA ILE A 282 -22.13 -10.49 -25.75
C ILE A 282 -20.97 -10.12 -24.81
N SER A 283 -20.45 -11.08 -24.03
CA SER A 283 -19.30 -10.86 -23.15
C SER A 283 -17.99 -10.74 -23.94
N CYS A 284 -17.18 -9.74 -23.65
CA CYS A 284 -15.83 -9.65 -24.22
C CYS A 284 -14.91 -10.82 -23.82
N GLY A 285 -15.09 -11.44 -22.64
CA GLY A 285 -14.18 -12.48 -22.13
C GLY A 285 -14.28 -13.84 -22.84
N GLY A 286 -13.53 -14.04 -23.92
CA GLY A 286 -13.22 -15.35 -24.53
C GLY A 286 -14.34 -16.05 -25.30
N ARG A 287 -15.56 -15.49 -25.27
CA ARG A 287 -16.81 -16.02 -25.86
C ARG A 287 -17.44 -15.00 -26.81
N GLY A 288 -18.57 -15.34 -27.42
CA GLY A 288 -19.29 -14.49 -28.37
C GLY A 288 -18.64 -14.42 -29.76
N ASN A 289 -17.90 -15.47 -30.13
CA ASN A 289 -17.12 -15.48 -31.35
C ASN A 289 -17.96 -15.96 -32.56
N LEU A 290 -17.47 -15.68 -33.76
CA LEU A 290 -18.22 -15.88 -35.00
C LEU A 290 -17.65 -17.02 -35.86
N CYS A 291 -18.49 -17.55 -36.73
CA CYS A 291 -18.16 -18.56 -37.73
C CYS A 291 -17.57 -17.89 -38.98
N LEU A 292 -16.27 -17.57 -38.98
CA LEU A 292 -15.65 -16.75 -40.04
C LEU A 292 -15.45 -17.50 -41.38
N SER A 293 -15.81 -18.78 -41.45
CA SER A 293 -15.96 -19.53 -42.70
C SER A 293 -17.31 -19.30 -43.40
N ASN A 294 -18.33 -18.84 -42.66
CA ASN A 294 -19.66 -18.58 -43.20
C ASN A 294 -19.63 -17.34 -44.12
N PRO A 295 -20.00 -17.45 -45.41
CA PRO A 295 -19.94 -16.34 -46.35
C PRO A 295 -20.91 -15.20 -46.01
N ASP A 296 -22.00 -15.47 -45.29
CA ASP A 296 -22.99 -14.46 -44.92
C ASP A 296 -22.52 -13.61 -43.72
N VAL A 297 -21.62 -14.12 -42.88
CA VAL A 297 -20.91 -13.34 -41.85
C VAL A 297 -20.00 -12.29 -42.50
N LEU A 298 -19.35 -12.63 -43.63
CA LEU A 298 -18.58 -11.68 -44.43
C LEU A 298 -19.50 -10.60 -45.03
N LYS A 299 -20.63 -10.97 -45.66
CA LYS A 299 -21.61 -10.02 -46.20
C LYS A 299 -22.13 -9.07 -45.11
N ALA A 300 -22.49 -9.61 -43.94
CA ALA A 300 -22.95 -8.83 -42.79
C ALA A 300 -21.90 -7.82 -42.34
N PHE A 301 -20.64 -8.23 -42.13
CA PHE A 301 -19.58 -7.29 -41.73
C PHE A 301 -19.29 -6.22 -42.77
N VAL A 302 -19.30 -6.55 -44.07
CA VAL A 302 -19.10 -5.56 -45.15
C VAL A 302 -20.25 -4.55 -45.17
N LYS A 303 -21.50 -4.99 -44.95
CA LYS A 303 -22.66 -4.11 -44.81
C LYS A 303 -22.50 -3.17 -43.61
N GLU A 304 -22.25 -3.72 -42.41
CA GLU A 304 -22.10 -2.93 -41.17
C GLU A 304 -20.94 -1.92 -41.26
N ALA A 305 -19.86 -2.24 -41.99
CA ALA A 305 -18.73 -1.36 -42.21
C ALA A 305 -19.07 -0.21 -43.17
N ARG A 306 -19.73 -0.50 -44.30
CA ARG A 306 -20.18 0.54 -45.25
C ARG A 306 -21.19 1.48 -44.59
N GLU A 307 -22.27 0.96 -44.01
CA GLU A 307 -23.29 1.74 -43.31
C GLU A 307 -22.69 2.66 -42.23
N TYR A 308 -21.65 2.21 -41.53
CA TYR A 308 -20.93 3.03 -40.56
C TYR A 308 -20.17 4.20 -41.20
N PHE A 309 -19.41 3.97 -42.28
CA PHE A 309 -18.69 5.06 -42.96
C PHE A 309 -19.62 6.02 -43.71
N ASP A 310 -20.72 5.51 -44.27
CA ASP A 310 -21.75 6.32 -44.94
C ASP A 310 -22.48 7.24 -43.95
N THR A 311 -22.66 6.78 -42.70
CA THR A 311 -23.31 7.55 -41.62
C THR A 311 -22.35 8.46 -40.84
N ASN A 312 -21.06 8.09 -40.77
CA ASN A 312 -20.03 8.78 -39.96
C ASN A 312 -18.80 9.08 -40.85
N PRO A 313 -18.91 10.00 -41.83
CA PRO A 313 -17.89 10.22 -42.86
C PRO A 313 -16.56 10.75 -42.30
N GLU A 314 -16.56 11.32 -41.10
CA GLU A 314 -15.37 11.77 -40.37
C GLU A 314 -14.55 10.64 -39.71
N GLN A 315 -15.10 9.42 -39.67
CA GLN A 315 -14.42 8.23 -39.16
C GLN A 315 -13.58 7.59 -40.27
N TYR A 316 -12.40 7.06 -39.91
CA TYR A 316 -11.44 6.47 -40.87
C TYR A 316 -11.29 4.95 -40.72
N ILE A 317 -11.60 4.39 -39.55
CA ILE A 317 -11.28 3.00 -39.20
C ILE A 317 -12.52 2.30 -38.64
N PHE A 318 -12.81 1.09 -39.14
CA PHE A 318 -13.84 0.20 -38.61
C PHE A 318 -13.19 -1.09 -38.05
N PRO A 319 -13.57 -1.57 -36.85
CA PRO A 319 -12.92 -2.73 -36.25
C PRO A 319 -13.38 -4.10 -36.81
N VAL A 320 -12.43 -4.83 -37.40
CA VAL A 320 -12.34 -6.26 -37.79
C VAL A 320 -12.13 -7.31 -36.68
N MET A 321 -12.45 -7.06 -35.39
CA MET A 321 -11.76 -7.73 -34.28
C MET A 321 -12.60 -8.72 -33.44
N PRO A 322 -12.06 -9.92 -33.10
CA PRO A 322 -12.65 -10.84 -32.12
C PRO A 322 -12.87 -10.24 -30.74
N ASN A 323 -13.69 -10.91 -29.93
CA ASN A 323 -13.80 -10.61 -28.51
C ASN A 323 -12.47 -10.92 -27.77
N ASP A 324 -12.28 -10.30 -26.60
CA ASP A 324 -11.04 -10.40 -25.80
C ASP A 324 -10.67 -11.85 -25.46
N GLY A 325 -9.38 -12.12 -25.31
CA GLY A 325 -8.90 -13.39 -24.80
C GLY A 325 -9.29 -14.61 -25.64
N LEU A 326 -9.43 -14.47 -26.97
CA LEU A 326 -9.79 -15.56 -27.89
C LEU A 326 -8.97 -16.84 -27.65
N VAL A 327 -9.61 -17.83 -27.04
CA VAL A 327 -9.01 -19.15 -26.72
C VAL A 327 -9.57 -20.28 -27.60
N LYS A 328 -10.80 -20.16 -28.07
CA LYS A 328 -11.53 -21.17 -28.85
C LYS A 328 -12.24 -20.49 -30.03
N ILE A 329 -12.20 -21.12 -31.20
CA ILE A 329 -12.89 -20.67 -32.42
C ILE A 329 -14.03 -21.64 -32.76
N CYS A 330 -14.84 -21.31 -33.75
CA CYS A 330 -15.92 -22.17 -34.24
C CYS A 330 -15.42 -23.59 -34.60
N GLU A 331 -16.12 -24.60 -34.10
CA GLU A 331 -15.82 -26.03 -34.27
C GLU A 331 -16.19 -26.60 -35.65
N CYS A 332 -16.86 -25.82 -36.52
CA CYS A 332 -17.22 -26.32 -37.84
C CYS A 332 -15.95 -26.66 -38.68
N PRO A 333 -16.00 -27.68 -39.56
CA PRO A 333 -14.82 -28.15 -40.29
C PRO A 333 -14.03 -27.06 -41.03
N GLU A 334 -14.73 -26.11 -41.67
CA GLU A 334 -14.10 -25.02 -42.44
C GLU A 334 -13.43 -23.94 -41.57
N CYS A 335 -13.80 -23.84 -40.29
CA CYS A 335 -13.06 -23.03 -39.32
C CYS A 335 -11.85 -23.81 -38.78
N GLN A 336 -12.02 -25.09 -38.44
CA GLN A 336 -10.96 -25.93 -37.87
C GLN A 336 -9.80 -26.15 -38.87
N LYS A 337 -10.09 -26.28 -40.16
CA LYS A 337 -9.08 -26.33 -41.26
C LYS A 337 -8.15 -25.12 -41.32
N GLN A 338 -8.50 -23.99 -40.70
CA GLN A 338 -7.70 -22.75 -40.69
C GLN A 338 -6.86 -22.57 -39.40
N ILE A 339 -6.92 -23.52 -38.46
CA ILE A 339 -6.05 -23.52 -37.27
C ILE A 339 -4.64 -23.97 -37.65
N ASP A 340 -3.65 -23.24 -37.14
CA ASP A 340 -2.24 -23.44 -37.44
C ASP A 340 -1.47 -23.94 -36.20
N LYS A 341 -1.51 -25.25 -35.95
CA LYS A 341 -0.98 -25.82 -34.69
C LYS A 341 0.54 -25.63 -34.53
N GLU A 342 1.28 -25.56 -35.63
CA GLU A 342 2.74 -25.40 -35.66
C GLU A 342 3.17 -24.00 -35.18
N LYS A 343 2.34 -22.98 -35.43
CA LYS A 343 2.54 -21.60 -34.93
C LYS A 343 2.26 -21.40 -33.43
N GLY A 344 2.04 -22.48 -32.67
CA GLY A 344 1.93 -22.43 -31.22
C GLY A 344 0.86 -21.46 -30.69
N ASN A 345 1.06 -20.93 -29.48
CA ASN A 345 0.03 -20.14 -28.81
C ASN A 345 -0.08 -18.67 -29.27
N THR A 346 0.81 -18.18 -30.14
CA THR A 346 0.81 -16.80 -30.65
C THR A 346 0.28 -16.66 -32.09
N GLY A 347 0.39 -17.71 -32.92
CA GLY A 347 -0.03 -17.64 -34.32
C GLY A 347 -1.10 -18.64 -34.77
N LYS A 348 -1.55 -19.57 -33.92
CA LYS A 348 -2.49 -20.64 -34.31
C LYS A 348 -3.85 -20.21 -34.86
N PHE A 349 -4.28 -18.97 -34.61
CA PHE A 349 -5.49 -18.39 -35.17
C PHE A 349 -5.19 -17.25 -36.17
N SER A 350 -3.91 -16.92 -36.44
CA SER A 350 -3.56 -15.83 -37.35
C SER A 350 -4.10 -16.03 -38.77
N ASN A 351 -3.95 -17.23 -39.32
CA ASN A 351 -4.48 -17.56 -40.64
C ASN A 351 -6.03 -17.55 -40.68
N TYR A 352 -6.70 -17.86 -39.57
CA TYR A 352 -8.16 -17.78 -39.44
C TYR A 352 -8.66 -16.32 -39.37
N ILE A 353 -8.11 -15.51 -38.45
CA ILE A 353 -8.55 -14.13 -38.22
C ILE A 353 -8.15 -13.20 -39.38
N TRP A 354 -6.87 -13.19 -39.76
CA TRP A 354 -6.38 -12.21 -40.72
C TRP A 354 -6.86 -12.47 -42.15
N ASN A 355 -7.21 -13.71 -42.51
CA ASN A 355 -7.90 -14.02 -43.76
C ASN A 355 -9.30 -13.39 -43.80
N PHE A 356 -10.06 -13.44 -42.71
CA PHE A 356 -11.36 -12.79 -42.63
C PHE A 356 -11.23 -11.26 -42.67
N VAL A 357 -10.32 -10.67 -41.90
CA VAL A 357 -10.02 -9.22 -41.92
C VAL A 357 -9.64 -8.76 -43.33
N ASN A 358 -8.77 -9.50 -44.03
CA ASN A 358 -8.36 -9.18 -45.41
C ASN A 358 -9.53 -9.25 -46.40
N LYS A 359 -10.47 -10.19 -46.23
CA LYS A 359 -11.68 -10.29 -47.07
C LYS A 359 -12.62 -9.10 -46.85
N VAL A 360 -12.91 -8.73 -45.61
CA VAL A 360 -13.74 -7.53 -45.34
C VAL A 360 -13.06 -6.27 -45.89
N ALA A 361 -11.74 -6.12 -45.67
CA ALA A 361 -10.97 -4.99 -46.15
C ALA A 361 -11.03 -4.83 -47.67
N LYS A 362 -10.82 -5.93 -48.43
CA LYS A 362 -10.90 -5.94 -49.90
C LYS A 362 -12.29 -5.58 -50.44
N GLU A 363 -13.37 -6.01 -49.76
CA GLU A 363 -14.73 -5.67 -50.20
C GLU A 363 -15.11 -4.22 -49.87
N VAL A 364 -14.72 -3.71 -48.70
CA VAL A 364 -14.95 -2.30 -48.34
C VAL A 364 -14.12 -1.36 -49.21
N TYR A 365 -12.89 -1.73 -49.58
CA TYR A 365 -12.00 -0.92 -50.44
C TYR A 365 -12.61 -0.60 -51.82
N LYS A 366 -13.53 -1.42 -52.33
CA LYS A 366 -14.23 -1.19 -53.62
C LYS A 366 -15.18 0.01 -53.60
N SER A 367 -15.70 0.40 -52.43
CA SER A 367 -16.64 1.51 -52.26
C SER A 367 -16.04 2.67 -51.45
N HIS A 368 -15.11 2.37 -50.55
CA HIS A 368 -14.54 3.30 -49.58
C HIS A 368 -13.01 3.18 -49.55
N PRO A 369 -12.29 3.63 -50.61
CA PRO A 369 -10.85 3.44 -50.75
C PRO A 369 -10.00 4.30 -49.79
N ASP A 370 -10.60 5.31 -49.15
CA ASP A 370 -10.01 6.12 -48.07
C ASP A 370 -10.22 5.53 -46.67
N LYS A 371 -11.06 4.49 -46.54
CA LYS A 371 -11.46 3.91 -45.26
C LYS A 371 -10.78 2.57 -44.98
N PHE A 372 -10.45 2.35 -43.71
CA PHE A 372 -9.61 1.26 -43.25
C PHE A 372 -10.37 0.24 -42.38
N ILE A 373 -9.96 -1.02 -42.47
CA ILE A 373 -10.40 -2.08 -41.56
C ILE A 373 -9.27 -2.36 -40.56
N GLY A 374 -9.53 -2.11 -39.28
CA GLY A 374 -8.55 -2.26 -38.22
C GLY A 374 -8.74 -3.53 -37.40
N CYS A 375 -7.66 -4.23 -37.04
CA CYS A 375 -7.70 -5.31 -36.05
C CYS A 375 -6.43 -5.24 -35.17
N CYS A 376 -6.53 -5.64 -33.90
CA CYS A 376 -5.32 -5.85 -33.11
C CYS A 376 -4.62 -7.15 -33.54
N ALA A 377 -3.29 -7.19 -33.41
CA ALA A 377 -2.55 -8.45 -33.32
C ALA A 377 -2.49 -8.82 -31.83
N TYR A 378 -3.20 -9.88 -31.43
CA TYR A 378 -3.39 -10.23 -30.01
C TYR A 378 -3.44 -11.74 -29.74
N ARG A 379 -2.79 -12.17 -28.65
CA ARG A 379 -2.71 -13.57 -28.18
C ARG A 379 -2.56 -14.58 -29.33
N GLY A 380 -3.58 -15.41 -29.60
CA GLY A 380 -3.50 -16.49 -30.59
C GLY A 380 -3.50 -16.07 -32.06
N TYR A 381 -3.65 -14.77 -32.35
CA TYR A 381 -3.55 -14.18 -33.69
C TYR A 381 -2.57 -12.98 -33.71
N LEU A 382 -1.57 -13.02 -32.84
CA LEU A 382 -0.52 -12.01 -32.68
C LEU A 382 0.54 -12.08 -33.78
N ASP A 383 0.92 -13.30 -34.20
CA ASP A 383 1.90 -13.49 -35.27
C ASP A 383 1.28 -13.23 -36.65
N ILE A 384 2.10 -12.99 -37.67
CA ILE A 384 1.61 -12.74 -39.04
C ILE A 384 0.91 -13.95 -39.68
N PRO A 385 -0.09 -13.74 -40.55
CA PRO A 385 -0.51 -14.76 -41.52
C PRO A 385 0.61 -14.98 -42.55
N ASP A 386 0.91 -16.24 -42.84
CA ASP A 386 1.87 -16.70 -43.85
C ASP A 386 1.19 -17.24 -45.11
N LYS A 387 -0.02 -17.82 -44.96
CA LYS A 387 -0.91 -18.22 -46.06
C LYS A 387 -1.47 -17.02 -46.85
N LEU A 388 -0.99 -15.81 -46.56
CA LEU A 388 -1.22 -14.55 -47.27
C LEU A 388 0.13 -13.83 -47.40
N GLU A 389 0.57 -13.54 -48.61
CA GLU A 389 1.82 -12.81 -48.86
C GLU A 389 1.77 -11.38 -48.29
N LYS A 390 0.71 -10.63 -48.66
CA LYS A 390 0.40 -9.27 -48.20
C LYS A 390 -1.08 -9.15 -47.83
N LEU A 391 -1.42 -8.18 -46.98
CA LEU A 391 -2.80 -7.77 -46.70
C LEU A 391 -3.24 -6.59 -47.60
N SER A 392 -4.55 -6.35 -47.69
CA SER A 392 -5.13 -5.24 -48.46
C SER A 392 -4.53 -3.88 -48.04
N PRO A 393 -4.32 -2.91 -48.97
CA PRO A 393 -3.75 -1.60 -48.66
C PRO A 393 -4.48 -0.77 -47.58
N ASN A 394 -5.72 -1.15 -47.26
CA ASN A 394 -6.57 -0.54 -46.25
C ASN A 394 -6.75 -1.39 -44.97
N VAL A 395 -5.96 -2.45 -44.75
CA VAL A 395 -5.87 -3.10 -43.43
C VAL A 395 -4.95 -2.27 -42.52
N VAL A 396 -5.40 -2.01 -41.29
CA VAL A 396 -4.61 -1.41 -40.20
C VAL A 396 -4.42 -2.42 -39.08
N VAL A 397 -3.21 -2.47 -38.52
CA VAL A 397 -2.83 -3.41 -37.47
C VAL A 397 -2.44 -2.63 -36.21
N MET A 398 -2.99 -3.01 -35.06
CA MET A 398 -2.55 -2.51 -33.77
C MET A 398 -1.88 -3.63 -32.97
N ILE A 399 -0.57 -3.55 -32.73
CA ILE A 399 0.19 -4.65 -32.10
C ILE A 399 0.12 -4.51 -30.58
N CYS A 400 -0.53 -5.47 -29.93
CA CYS A 400 -0.59 -5.54 -28.48
C CYS A 400 0.74 -6.04 -27.90
N LYS A 401 1.48 -5.15 -27.22
CA LYS A 401 2.79 -5.41 -26.62
C LYS A 401 2.93 -4.74 -25.25
N THR A 402 4.00 -5.09 -24.53
CA THR A 402 4.20 -4.66 -23.14
C THR A 402 5.61 -4.13 -22.93
N ARG A 403 5.86 -2.85 -23.24
CA ARG A 403 7.17 -2.16 -23.12
C ARG A 403 7.79 -2.27 -21.73
N ARG A 404 6.98 -2.30 -20.66
CA ARG A 404 7.48 -2.52 -19.29
C ARG A 404 8.21 -3.87 -19.10
N ASN A 405 8.07 -4.83 -20.03
CA ASN A 405 8.76 -6.12 -20.01
C ASN A 405 10.10 -6.11 -20.75
N TYR A 406 10.50 -5.04 -21.44
CA TYR A 406 11.71 -4.98 -22.27
C TYR A 406 13.06 -5.01 -21.50
N TRP A 407 13.03 -5.23 -20.17
CA TRP A 407 14.20 -5.66 -19.40
C TRP A 407 14.63 -7.08 -19.84
N ASP A 408 13.66 -7.91 -20.25
CA ASP A 408 13.89 -9.18 -20.94
C ASP A 408 14.28 -8.87 -22.39
N THR A 409 15.54 -9.17 -22.73
CA THR A 409 16.13 -8.88 -24.03
C THR A 409 15.65 -9.83 -25.13
N GLU A 410 15.23 -11.06 -24.78
CA GLU A 410 14.64 -12.01 -25.74
C GLU A 410 13.20 -11.62 -26.07
N TYR A 411 12.40 -11.23 -25.07
CA TYR A 411 11.07 -10.65 -25.27
C TYR A 411 11.15 -9.40 -26.14
N LYS A 412 12.06 -8.47 -25.83
CA LYS A 412 12.30 -7.26 -26.63
C LYS A 412 12.67 -7.60 -28.07
N LYS A 413 13.64 -8.49 -28.28
CA LYS A 413 14.07 -8.93 -29.61
C LYS A 413 12.90 -9.51 -30.41
N ARG A 414 12.17 -10.47 -29.83
CA ARG A 414 11.03 -11.13 -30.49
C ARG A 414 9.90 -10.16 -30.85
N TYR A 415 9.60 -9.18 -30.00
CA TYR A 415 8.60 -8.16 -30.31
C TYR A 415 9.08 -7.19 -31.41
N ASN A 416 10.35 -6.81 -31.43
CA ASN A 416 10.90 -5.98 -32.50
C ASN A 416 10.89 -6.72 -33.86
N GLU A 417 11.34 -7.98 -33.90
CA GLU A 417 11.25 -8.83 -35.10
C GLU A 417 9.80 -8.98 -35.59
N MET A 418 8.85 -9.13 -34.66
CA MET A 418 7.42 -9.20 -34.99
C MET A 418 6.85 -7.87 -35.53
N ILE A 419 7.34 -6.72 -35.07
CA ILE A 419 6.95 -5.39 -35.60
C ILE A 419 7.49 -5.18 -37.02
N GLU A 420 8.71 -5.64 -37.32
CA GLU A 420 9.25 -5.62 -38.69
C GLU A 420 8.48 -6.59 -39.60
N ASN A 421 8.18 -7.80 -39.12
CA ASN A 421 7.35 -8.78 -39.85
C ASN A 421 5.96 -8.24 -40.15
N TRP A 422 5.33 -7.49 -39.23
CA TRP A 422 4.05 -6.83 -39.46
C TRP A 422 4.15 -5.67 -40.46
N ASN A 423 5.16 -4.80 -40.36
CA ASN A 423 5.43 -3.76 -41.36
C ASN A 423 5.60 -4.36 -42.77
N ASN A 424 6.34 -5.47 -42.87
CA ASN A 424 6.52 -6.21 -44.11
C ASN A 424 5.24 -6.91 -44.62
N LYS A 425 4.25 -7.16 -43.77
CA LYS A 425 2.98 -7.83 -44.13
C LYS A 425 1.90 -6.88 -44.65
N ILE A 426 1.96 -5.59 -44.29
CA ILE A 426 0.92 -4.59 -44.60
C ILE A 426 1.48 -3.42 -45.45
N LYS A 427 0.66 -2.38 -45.66
CA LYS A 427 1.13 -1.11 -46.22
C LYS A 427 1.86 -0.31 -45.14
N GLN A 428 3.07 0.19 -45.44
CA GLN A 428 3.83 1.02 -44.51
C GLN A 428 2.99 2.23 -44.06
N GLY A 429 3.01 2.52 -42.75
CA GLY A 429 2.18 3.56 -42.13
C GLY A 429 0.79 3.11 -41.69
N ASN A 430 0.40 1.83 -41.85
CA ASN A 430 -0.86 1.28 -41.35
C ASN A 430 -0.71 0.55 -39.98
N LEU A 431 0.24 0.96 -39.12
CA LEU A 431 0.57 0.26 -37.87
C LEU A 431 0.50 1.17 -36.65
N TYR A 432 -0.03 0.64 -35.55
CA TYR A 432 -0.11 1.31 -34.24
C TYR A 432 0.34 0.38 -33.09
N CYS A 433 0.84 0.96 -32.01
CA CYS A 433 1.00 0.35 -30.68
C CYS A 433 -0.34 0.10 -29.96
N TRP A 434 -0.55 -1.06 -29.31
CA TRP A 434 -1.36 -1.14 -28.08
C TRP A 434 -0.41 -1.55 -26.95
N GLU A 435 -0.18 -0.65 -26.00
CA GLU A 435 0.78 -0.78 -24.91
C GLU A 435 0.08 -1.04 -23.57
N TYR A 436 0.63 -1.94 -22.75
CA TYR A 436 0.16 -2.15 -21.38
C TYR A 436 1.17 -1.54 -20.38
N TYR A 437 0.89 -0.33 -19.90
CA TYR A 437 1.69 0.36 -18.88
C TYR A 437 1.28 -0.11 -17.46
N ILE A 438 1.29 0.75 -16.44
CA ILE A 438 1.04 0.40 -15.04
C ILE A 438 -0.48 0.28 -14.81
N TRP A 439 -1.04 -0.86 -15.18
CA TRP A 439 -2.50 -1.10 -15.23
C TRP A 439 -3.12 -1.42 -13.85
N VAL A 440 -3.01 -0.48 -12.92
CA VAL A 440 -3.34 -0.61 -11.49
C VAL A 440 -4.76 -1.14 -11.20
N SER A 441 -5.73 -0.84 -12.08
CA SER A 441 -7.11 -1.32 -11.94
C SER A 441 -7.22 -2.86 -12.05
N TYR A 442 -6.51 -3.48 -12.98
CA TYR A 442 -6.60 -4.92 -13.28
C TYR A 442 -5.36 -5.72 -12.85
N VAL A 443 -4.28 -5.04 -12.48
CA VAL A 443 -3.02 -5.63 -12.01
C VAL A 443 -2.70 -5.10 -10.59
N PRO A 444 -3.45 -5.52 -9.55
CA PRO A 444 -3.37 -4.90 -8.23
C PRO A 444 -1.98 -5.00 -7.57
N TYR A 445 -1.20 -6.01 -7.92
CA TYR A 445 0.15 -6.20 -7.39
C TYR A 445 1.18 -5.15 -7.85
N LEU A 446 0.85 -4.32 -8.85
CA LEU A 446 1.65 -3.15 -9.23
C LEU A 446 1.29 -1.88 -8.43
N ARG A 447 0.27 -1.92 -7.55
CA ARG A 447 -0.03 -0.82 -6.62
C ARG A 447 1.16 -0.58 -5.71
N ASN A 448 1.51 0.69 -5.49
CA ASN A 448 2.61 1.10 -4.60
C ASN A 448 4.01 0.66 -5.07
N VAL A 449 4.14 0.08 -6.27
CA VAL A 449 5.43 -0.35 -6.82
C VAL A 449 6.01 0.78 -7.68
N PRO A 450 7.25 1.24 -7.43
CA PRO A 450 7.91 2.25 -8.25
C PRO A 450 8.42 1.63 -9.57
N VAL A 451 7.49 1.31 -10.48
CA VAL A 451 7.75 0.73 -11.79
C VAL A 451 8.20 1.84 -12.75
N VAL A 452 9.50 2.03 -12.95
CA VAL A 452 10.02 3.05 -13.88
C VAL A 452 11.01 2.48 -14.90
N PHE A 453 10.88 2.91 -16.15
CA PHE A 453 11.67 2.39 -17.28
C PHE A 453 11.93 3.45 -18.39
N PRO A 454 12.33 4.71 -18.04
CA PRO A 454 12.42 5.82 -18.98
C PRO A 454 13.40 5.61 -20.15
N ARG A 455 14.51 4.90 -19.92
CA ARG A 455 15.52 4.62 -20.95
C ARG A 455 15.04 3.59 -21.98
N ILE A 456 14.29 2.58 -21.53
CA ILE A 456 13.58 1.63 -22.40
C ILE A 456 12.54 2.35 -23.28
N ILE A 457 11.87 3.37 -22.76
CA ILE A 457 10.90 4.19 -23.51
C ILE A 457 11.60 4.95 -24.65
N ALA A 458 12.78 5.53 -24.39
CA ALA A 458 13.58 6.19 -25.43
C ALA A 458 14.04 5.23 -26.54
N GLU A 459 14.56 4.06 -26.17
CA GLU A 459 15.02 3.04 -27.12
C GLU A 459 13.88 2.51 -28.01
N ASP A 460 12.72 2.19 -27.43
CA ASP A 460 11.60 1.62 -28.19
C ASP A 460 10.93 2.65 -29.10
N PHE A 461 10.74 3.91 -28.67
CA PHE A 461 10.23 4.94 -29.60
C PHE A 461 11.21 5.26 -30.73
N LYS A 462 12.52 5.27 -30.47
CA LYS A 462 13.53 5.42 -31.52
C LYS A 462 13.54 4.24 -32.50
N PHE A 463 13.22 3.04 -32.06
CA PHE A 463 12.96 1.88 -32.95
C PHE A 463 11.64 2.02 -33.73
N LEU A 464 10.56 2.48 -33.10
CA LEU A 464 9.22 2.61 -33.68
C LEU A 464 9.07 3.77 -34.69
N ARG A 465 9.96 4.76 -34.69
CA ARG A 465 9.93 5.89 -35.64
C ARG A 465 9.91 5.38 -37.09
N GLY A 466 8.92 5.83 -37.88
CA GLY A 466 8.71 5.42 -39.26
C GLY A 466 8.12 4.00 -39.46
N LYS A 467 7.89 3.26 -38.36
CA LYS A 467 7.28 1.91 -38.34
C LYS A 467 5.89 1.88 -37.72
N SER A 468 5.62 2.77 -36.77
CA SER A 468 4.33 2.94 -36.09
C SER A 468 3.89 4.40 -36.18
N LYS A 469 2.58 4.63 -36.24
CA LYS A 469 1.96 5.96 -36.13
C LYS A 469 1.82 6.46 -34.69
N GLY A 470 2.06 5.59 -33.71
CA GLY A 470 2.03 5.90 -32.29
C GLY A 470 1.30 4.82 -31.48
N ASP A 471 1.06 5.09 -30.20
CA ASP A 471 0.58 4.11 -29.23
C ASP A 471 -0.80 4.49 -28.67
N PHE A 472 -1.68 3.50 -28.55
CA PHE A 472 -2.67 3.45 -27.48
C PHE A 472 -1.99 2.91 -26.22
N ILE A 473 -1.92 3.71 -25.16
CA ILE A 473 -1.25 3.35 -23.91
C ILE A 473 -2.33 3.03 -22.86
N GLU A 474 -2.55 1.75 -22.61
CA GLU A 474 -3.46 1.23 -21.61
C GLU A 474 -2.82 1.32 -20.21
N ALA A 475 -3.33 2.21 -19.37
CA ALA A 475 -2.68 2.62 -18.13
C ALA A 475 -3.67 3.04 -17.02
N GLN A 476 -4.86 2.44 -16.97
CA GLN A 476 -5.95 2.80 -16.06
C GLN A 476 -5.47 2.74 -14.60
N THR A 477 -5.14 3.91 -14.03
CA THR A 477 -4.51 3.96 -12.69
C THR A 477 -5.54 3.97 -11.56
N TRP A 478 -6.81 4.26 -11.87
CA TRP A 478 -7.91 4.26 -10.89
C TRP A 478 -8.12 2.89 -10.24
N VAL A 479 -8.80 2.89 -9.10
CA VAL A 479 -9.17 1.65 -8.38
C VAL A 479 -10.42 1.03 -9.01
N LYS A 480 -10.32 -0.23 -9.43
CA LYS A 480 -11.45 -1.01 -9.98
C LYS A 480 -12.61 -1.06 -8.98
N GLY A 481 -13.80 -0.66 -9.42
CA GLY A 481 -15.01 -0.58 -8.59
C GLY A 481 -15.30 0.83 -8.02
N ALA A 482 -14.40 1.81 -8.20
CA ALA A 482 -14.67 3.19 -7.81
C ALA A 482 -15.83 3.80 -8.62
N LYS A 483 -16.61 4.68 -7.98
CA LYS A 483 -17.73 5.41 -8.61
C LYS A 483 -17.27 6.45 -9.66
N GLN A 484 -16.03 6.91 -9.55
CA GLN A 484 -15.35 7.77 -10.51
C GLN A 484 -14.00 7.14 -10.88
N ARG A 485 -13.60 7.26 -12.15
CA ARG A 485 -12.38 6.69 -12.73
C ARG A 485 -11.26 7.73 -12.86
N LYS A 486 -11.06 8.51 -11.79
CA LYS A 486 -9.98 9.49 -11.65
C LYS A 486 -8.61 8.79 -11.60
N ALA A 487 -7.60 9.41 -12.16
CA ALA A 487 -6.23 8.92 -12.03
C ALA A 487 -5.85 8.80 -10.54
N CYS A 488 -5.22 7.69 -10.19
CA CYS A 488 -4.63 7.45 -8.88
C CYS A 488 -3.14 7.19 -9.04
N PHE A 489 -2.41 7.17 -7.92
CA PHE A 489 -0.95 6.96 -7.88
C PHE A 489 -0.14 7.91 -8.80
N PRO A 490 -0.44 9.23 -8.83
CA PRO A 490 0.29 10.16 -9.69
C PRO A 490 1.78 10.27 -9.33
N GLY A 491 2.16 10.10 -8.06
CA GLY A 491 3.55 10.20 -7.62
C GLY A 491 4.47 9.08 -8.13
N LEU A 492 3.91 7.89 -8.39
CA LEU A 492 4.65 6.74 -8.94
C LEU A 492 4.49 6.51 -10.45
N THR A 493 3.45 7.05 -11.07
CA THR A 493 3.13 6.75 -12.48
C THR A 493 3.54 7.84 -13.47
N HIS A 494 3.62 9.09 -13.03
CA HIS A 494 3.83 10.26 -13.89
C HIS A 494 5.12 10.23 -14.71
N LEU A 495 6.25 9.80 -14.14
CA LEU A 495 7.56 9.90 -14.79
C LEU A 495 7.60 9.15 -16.13
N ASN A 496 7.05 7.93 -16.18
CA ASN A 496 6.96 7.18 -17.43
C ASN A 496 6.05 7.87 -18.46
N PHE A 497 4.94 8.48 -18.01
CA PHE A 497 4.01 9.18 -18.90
C PHE A 497 4.61 10.48 -19.44
N TYR A 498 5.26 11.29 -18.60
CA TYR A 498 5.95 12.53 -19.00
C TYR A 498 7.05 12.22 -20.03
N VAL A 499 7.92 11.25 -19.73
CA VAL A 499 8.98 10.80 -20.65
C VAL A 499 8.38 10.28 -21.97
N THR A 500 7.30 9.50 -21.90
CA THR A 500 6.56 9.03 -23.09
C THR A 500 6.05 10.20 -23.93
N ALA A 501 5.36 11.18 -23.31
CA ALA A 501 4.81 12.33 -24.03
C ALA A 501 5.90 13.14 -24.75
N LYS A 502 7.05 13.37 -24.11
CA LYS A 502 8.19 14.08 -24.72
C LYS A 502 8.81 13.30 -25.89
N LEU A 503 9.06 12.00 -25.72
CA LEU A 503 9.64 11.16 -26.77
C LEU A 503 8.69 10.93 -27.95
N MET A 504 7.37 10.97 -27.73
CA MET A 504 6.39 10.93 -28.82
C MET A 504 6.33 12.22 -29.65
N TRP A 505 6.89 13.33 -29.14
CA TRP A 505 7.12 14.57 -29.89
C TRP A 505 8.50 14.64 -30.55
N ASP A 506 9.49 13.94 -30.01
CA ASP A 506 10.90 14.05 -30.40
C ASP A 506 11.73 12.86 -29.90
N THR A 507 11.93 11.86 -30.76
CA THR A 507 12.65 10.62 -30.42
C THR A 507 14.17 10.76 -30.33
N ASP A 508 14.73 11.89 -30.75
CA ASP A 508 16.16 12.21 -30.60
C ASP A 508 16.43 13.08 -29.35
N THR A 509 15.42 13.28 -28.49
CA THR A 509 15.59 13.85 -27.14
C THR A 509 16.59 13.05 -26.31
N ASP A 510 17.64 13.71 -25.81
CA ASP A 510 18.57 13.13 -24.84
C ASP A 510 17.83 12.81 -23.53
N ILE A 511 17.58 11.51 -23.32
CA ILE A 511 16.85 10.99 -22.17
C ILE A 511 17.61 11.20 -20.85
N ASN A 512 18.95 11.22 -20.84
CA ASN A 512 19.70 11.44 -19.61
C ASN A 512 19.63 12.92 -19.22
N ARG A 513 19.80 13.83 -20.19
CA ARG A 513 19.59 15.27 -19.97
C ARG A 513 18.16 15.60 -19.54
N LEU A 514 17.15 14.96 -20.14
CA LEU A 514 15.74 15.13 -19.75
C LEU A 514 15.49 14.69 -18.30
N LEU A 515 16.09 13.56 -17.88
CA LEU A 515 15.99 13.07 -16.51
C LEU A 515 16.74 13.97 -15.52
N ASP A 516 17.94 14.46 -15.85
CA ASP A 516 18.69 15.37 -14.98
C ASP A 516 18.02 16.74 -14.82
N GLU A 517 17.42 17.29 -15.89
CA GLU A 517 16.57 18.49 -15.79
C GLU A 517 15.33 18.22 -14.92
N TYR A 518 14.66 17.09 -15.11
CA TYR A 518 13.52 16.67 -14.28
C TYR A 518 13.89 16.55 -12.80
N TYR A 519 14.96 15.84 -12.45
CA TYR A 519 15.39 15.69 -11.05
C TYR A 519 15.73 17.04 -10.43
N SER A 520 16.44 17.90 -11.17
CA SER A 520 16.81 19.25 -10.72
C SER A 520 15.58 20.13 -10.48
N PHE A 521 14.69 20.26 -11.47
CA PHE A 521 13.57 21.22 -11.41
C PHE A 521 12.39 20.73 -10.57
N PHE A 522 12.11 19.42 -10.52
CA PHE A 522 10.94 18.89 -9.80
C PHE A 522 11.19 18.68 -8.29
N TYR A 523 12.45 18.48 -7.88
CA TYR A 523 12.81 18.21 -6.48
C TYR A 523 13.79 19.22 -5.87
N GLY A 524 14.40 20.10 -6.67
CA GLY A 524 15.25 21.19 -6.19
C GLY A 524 16.38 20.70 -5.27
N PRO A 525 16.44 21.13 -3.99
CA PRO A 525 17.44 20.67 -3.01
C PRO A 525 17.49 19.14 -2.80
N ALA A 526 16.39 18.42 -3.07
CA ALA A 526 16.28 16.97 -2.91
C ALA A 526 16.62 16.17 -4.20
N SER A 527 17.01 16.85 -5.27
CA SER A 527 17.30 16.28 -6.60
C SER A 527 18.27 15.10 -6.58
N ALA A 528 19.37 15.18 -5.83
CA ALA A 528 20.38 14.11 -5.77
C ALA A 528 19.86 12.82 -5.13
N GLU A 529 19.01 12.92 -4.11
CA GLU A 529 18.41 11.77 -3.41
C GLU A 529 17.25 11.18 -4.22
N MET A 530 16.44 12.03 -4.86
CA MET A 530 15.37 11.56 -5.74
C MET A 530 15.93 10.92 -7.02
N LYS A 531 17.08 11.37 -7.55
CA LYS A 531 17.80 10.65 -8.61
C LYS A 531 18.19 9.24 -8.15
N LYS A 532 18.83 9.10 -6.97
CA LYS A 532 19.17 7.78 -6.40
C LYS A 532 17.93 6.88 -6.25
N PHE A 533 16.82 7.40 -5.75
CA PHE A 533 15.55 6.67 -5.62
C PHE A 533 15.05 6.17 -6.98
N TRP A 534 14.91 7.05 -7.97
CA TRP A 534 14.36 6.68 -9.28
C TRP A 534 15.28 5.76 -10.08
N GLU A 535 16.60 5.98 -10.04
CA GLU A 535 17.55 5.11 -10.74
C GLU A 535 17.68 3.75 -10.07
N LYS A 536 17.61 3.66 -8.73
CA LYS A 536 17.54 2.38 -8.02
C LYS A 536 16.22 1.66 -8.27
N ALA A 537 15.10 2.38 -8.37
CA ALA A 537 13.81 1.80 -8.74
C ALA A 537 13.83 1.23 -10.18
N GLN A 538 14.47 1.93 -11.13
CA GLN A 538 14.70 1.41 -12.49
C GLN A 538 15.62 0.17 -12.48
N GLU A 539 16.75 0.22 -11.76
CA GLU A 539 17.69 -0.90 -11.62
C GLU A 539 16.98 -2.17 -11.11
N LEU A 540 16.22 -2.03 -10.01
CA LEU A 540 15.44 -3.11 -9.44
C LEU A 540 14.41 -3.63 -10.44
N TRP A 541 13.55 -2.78 -11.03
CA TRP A 541 12.57 -3.21 -12.04
C TRP A 541 13.22 -3.90 -13.26
N SER A 542 14.48 -3.60 -13.57
CA SER A 542 15.22 -4.18 -14.70
C SER A 542 15.97 -5.48 -14.38
N ARG A 543 16.01 -5.92 -13.11
CA ARG A 543 16.71 -7.15 -12.68
C ARG A 543 16.07 -8.40 -13.29
N ASP A 544 16.82 -9.17 -14.08
CA ASP A 544 16.37 -10.50 -14.48
C ASP A 544 16.16 -11.38 -13.24
N LEU A 545 14.98 -12.00 -13.15
CA LEU A 545 14.58 -12.89 -12.06
C LEU A 545 13.77 -14.05 -12.64
N PRO A 546 14.12 -15.32 -12.32
CA PRO A 546 13.47 -16.49 -12.91
C PRO A 546 11.98 -16.55 -12.54
N GLY A 547 11.16 -16.78 -13.57
CA GLY A 547 9.70 -16.88 -13.41
C GLY A 547 9.05 -15.58 -12.95
N ARG A 548 9.18 -14.48 -13.71
CA ARG A 548 8.39 -13.25 -13.49
C ARG A 548 6.90 -13.47 -13.76
N ASP A 549 6.19 -13.96 -12.76
CA ASP A 549 4.74 -14.19 -12.75
C ASP A 549 4.01 -13.15 -11.87
N ASN A 550 2.83 -13.51 -11.31
CA ASN A 550 2.10 -12.64 -10.39
C ASN A 550 2.78 -12.50 -9.02
N GLU A 551 3.65 -13.45 -8.62
CA GLU A 551 4.43 -13.41 -7.38
C GLU A 551 5.74 -12.62 -7.50
N PHE A 552 5.94 -11.91 -8.60
CA PHE A 552 7.22 -11.28 -8.93
C PHE A 552 7.65 -10.18 -7.93
N TYR A 553 6.71 -9.36 -7.42
CA TYR A 553 7.05 -8.13 -6.71
C TYR A 553 7.63 -8.34 -5.30
N THR A 554 7.27 -9.43 -4.59
CA THR A 554 7.87 -9.78 -3.29
C THR A 554 9.28 -10.36 -3.45
N ARG A 555 9.62 -10.86 -4.64
CA ARG A 555 10.96 -11.31 -5.02
C ARG A 555 11.81 -10.17 -5.62
N LEU A 556 11.18 -9.07 -6.04
CA LEU A 556 11.84 -7.92 -6.64
C LEU A 556 12.53 -6.99 -5.63
N TYR A 557 11.95 -6.84 -4.44
CA TYR A 557 12.47 -5.99 -3.37
C TYR A 557 12.73 -6.81 -2.12
N THR A 558 13.99 -6.98 -1.74
CA THR A 558 14.36 -7.43 -0.39
C THR A 558 14.05 -6.34 0.66
N VAL A 559 14.02 -6.72 1.94
CA VAL A 559 13.88 -5.78 3.06
C VAL A 559 14.96 -4.68 3.00
N GLN A 560 16.20 -5.06 2.71
CA GLN A 560 17.34 -4.15 2.60
C GLN A 560 17.19 -3.17 1.42
N GLU A 561 16.58 -3.59 0.31
CA GLU A 561 16.37 -2.74 -0.86
C GLU A 561 15.23 -1.76 -0.69
N ILE A 562 14.12 -2.18 -0.06
CA ILE A 562 13.03 -1.25 0.25
C ILE A 562 13.45 -0.27 1.38
N ASP A 563 14.26 -0.71 2.35
CA ASP A 563 14.90 0.20 3.31
C ASP A 563 15.86 1.19 2.65
N GLY A 564 16.59 0.78 1.61
CA GLY A 564 17.43 1.66 0.79
C GLY A 564 16.62 2.72 0.04
N LEU A 565 15.53 2.33 -0.62
CA LEU A 565 14.62 3.25 -1.29
C LEU A 565 13.96 4.23 -0.31
N MET A 566 13.42 3.73 0.80
CA MET A 566 12.79 4.57 1.82
C MET A 566 13.81 5.45 2.56
N LYS A 567 15.08 5.03 2.67
CA LYS A 567 16.18 5.89 3.12
C LYS A 567 16.38 7.07 2.17
N PHE A 568 16.48 6.85 0.86
CA PHE A 568 16.61 7.96 -0.10
C PHE A 568 15.42 8.94 -0.04
N LEU A 569 14.19 8.44 0.13
CA LEU A 569 13.02 9.31 0.31
C LEU A 569 13.07 10.11 1.63
N ARG A 570 13.51 9.51 2.73
CA ARG A 570 13.72 10.21 4.02
C ARG A 570 14.82 11.28 3.92
N GLU A 571 15.93 10.97 3.26
CA GLU A 571 17.03 11.91 3.00
C GLU A 571 16.61 13.05 2.05
N ALA A 572 15.82 12.74 1.02
CA ALA A 572 15.20 13.73 0.13
C ALA A 572 14.30 14.69 0.91
N ARG A 573 13.37 14.15 1.71
CA ARG A 573 12.45 14.95 2.55
C ARG A 573 13.20 15.90 3.47
N ALA A 574 14.25 15.41 4.13
CA ALA A 574 15.08 16.20 5.05
C ALA A 574 15.83 17.39 4.41
N LYS A 575 15.96 17.42 3.07
CA LYS A 575 16.53 18.56 2.33
C LYS A 575 15.49 19.57 1.82
N THR A 576 14.21 19.23 1.87
CA THR A 576 13.13 20.13 1.43
C THR A 576 12.75 21.14 2.51
N VAL A 577 12.31 22.34 2.10
CA VAL A 577 11.75 23.33 3.02
C VAL A 577 10.35 22.88 3.46
N GLU A 578 10.00 23.07 4.73
CA GLU A 578 8.70 22.66 5.26
C GLU A 578 7.53 23.33 4.51
N GLY A 579 6.52 22.54 4.14
CA GLY A 579 5.36 23.00 3.37
C GLY A 579 5.61 23.33 1.89
N SER A 580 6.85 23.23 1.39
CA SER A 580 7.20 23.46 -0.02
C SER A 580 6.54 22.47 -0.98
N SER A 581 6.46 22.84 -2.27
CA SER A 581 5.98 21.93 -3.32
C SER A 581 6.90 20.71 -3.48
N GLU A 582 8.21 20.92 -3.30
CA GLU A 582 9.23 19.87 -3.32
C GLU A 582 9.00 18.87 -2.19
N GLN A 583 8.71 19.34 -0.96
CA GLN A 583 8.33 18.47 0.15
C GLN A 583 7.06 17.69 -0.15
N LYS A 584 6.00 18.36 -0.64
CA LYS A 584 4.72 17.73 -0.97
C LYS A 584 4.85 16.66 -2.06
N ARG A 585 5.73 16.85 -3.06
CA ARG A 585 6.05 15.83 -4.08
C ARG A 585 6.77 14.62 -3.47
N VAL A 586 7.71 14.81 -2.56
CA VAL A 586 8.41 13.71 -1.86
C VAL A 586 7.45 12.97 -0.92
N ASP A 587 6.62 13.69 -0.17
CA ASP A 587 5.64 13.12 0.76
C ASP A 587 4.53 12.33 0.04
N LEU A 588 4.10 12.79 -1.13
CA LEU A 588 3.23 12.02 -2.02
C LEU A 588 3.88 10.68 -2.39
N ILE A 589 5.14 10.68 -2.83
CA ILE A 589 5.87 9.45 -3.20
C ILE A 589 6.08 8.53 -1.99
N ILE A 590 6.40 9.08 -0.81
CA ILE A 590 6.45 8.32 0.45
C ILE A 590 5.09 7.67 0.73
N SER A 591 3.99 8.43 0.64
CA SER A 591 2.64 7.90 0.88
C SER A 591 2.26 6.79 -0.10
N GLU A 592 2.71 6.89 -1.35
CA GLU A 592 2.46 5.88 -2.38
C GLU A 592 3.37 4.65 -2.25
N VAL A 593 4.59 4.75 -1.70
CA VAL A 593 5.53 3.61 -1.54
C VAL A 593 5.40 2.89 -0.19
N SER A 594 5.04 3.57 0.91
CA SER A 594 4.94 2.97 2.25
C SER A 594 4.08 1.68 2.35
N PRO A 595 3.02 1.47 1.54
CA PRO A 595 2.32 0.18 1.52
C PRO A 595 3.14 -0.95 0.90
N LEU A 596 4.09 -0.68 -0.01
CA LEU A 596 5.06 -1.68 -0.47
C LEU A 596 6.07 -2.02 0.63
N GLU A 597 6.61 -1.03 1.35
CA GLU A 597 7.47 -1.26 2.53
C GLU A 597 6.76 -2.15 3.55
N SER A 598 5.48 -1.86 3.82
CA SER A 598 4.63 -2.64 4.74
C SER A 598 4.43 -4.09 4.27
N ARG A 599 4.27 -4.33 2.96
CA ARG A 599 4.11 -5.69 2.40
C ARG A 599 5.42 -6.47 2.38
N VAL A 600 6.54 -5.84 2.05
CA VAL A 600 7.87 -6.47 1.99
C VAL A 600 8.40 -6.82 3.38
N LYS A 601 8.04 -6.04 4.41
CA LYS A 601 8.45 -6.27 5.80
C LYS A 601 7.49 -7.15 6.61
N ASN A 602 6.37 -7.58 6.04
CA ASN A 602 5.40 -8.44 6.74
C ASN A 602 5.80 -9.92 6.64
N ALA A 603 6.22 -10.51 7.76
CA ALA A 603 6.59 -11.93 7.83
C ALA A 603 5.52 -12.88 7.28
N LYS A 604 4.22 -12.56 7.44
CA LYS A 604 3.09 -13.35 6.91
C LYS A 604 2.95 -13.33 5.37
N LEU A 605 3.84 -12.62 4.67
CA LEU A 605 3.95 -12.60 3.20
C LEU A 605 5.28 -13.18 2.70
N THR A 606 6.24 -13.44 3.59
CA THR A 606 7.50 -14.14 3.30
C THR A 606 7.51 -15.58 3.80
N GLU A 607 6.68 -15.89 4.79
CA GLU A 607 6.52 -17.21 5.42
C GLU A 607 5.06 -17.66 5.32
N ASN A 608 4.83 -18.94 5.00
CA ASN A 608 3.48 -19.52 5.03
C ASN A 608 3.00 -19.63 6.50
N PRO A 609 1.72 -19.36 6.81
CA PRO A 609 1.21 -19.44 8.17
C PRO A 609 1.27 -20.87 8.72
N SER A 610 1.32 -21.02 10.03
CA SER A 610 1.28 -22.32 10.71
C SER A 610 0.18 -22.41 11.76
N CYS A 611 -0.30 -23.61 12.03
CA CYS A 611 -1.21 -23.91 13.13
C CYS A 611 -0.90 -25.27 13.78
N ILE A 612 -1.16 -25.35 15.09
CA ILE A 612 -1.17 -26.61 15.83
C ILE A 612 -2.63 -27.09 15.85
N CYS A 613 -2.88 -28.20 15.18
CA CYS A 613 -4.15 -28.92 15.25
C CYS A 613 -4.11 -29.80 16.51
N GLN A 614 -5.02 -29.54 17.45
CA GLN A 614 -5.02 -30.19 18.76
C GLN A 614 -5.88 -31.46 18.76
N GLU A 615 -5.45 -32.47 19.51
CA GLU A 615 -6.23 -33.69 19.74
C GLU A 615 -7.40 -33.44 20.70
N ILE A 616 -8.57 -33.98 20.38
CA ILE A 616 -9.79 -33.86 21.18
C ILE A 616 -10.17 -35.18 21.84
N SER A 617 -10.60 -35.12 23.09
CA SER A 617 -11.05 -36.27 23.88
C SER A 617 -12.50 -36.70 23.59
N SER A 618 -13.20 -35.95 22.72
CA SER A 618 -14.62 -36.11 22.42
C SER A 618 -14.92 -35.43 21.08
N ALA A 619 -15.37 -36.21 20.10
CA ALA A 619 -15.73 -35.73 18.77
C ALA A 619 -16.94 -34.77 18.79
N PRO A 620 -16.96 -33.71 17.97
CA PRO A 620 -18.15 -32.89 17.77
C PRO A 620 -19.24 -33.65 17.01
N LYS A 621 -20.48 -33.21 17.22
CA LYS A 621 -21.67 -33.63 16.50
C LYS A 621 -21.85 -32.72 15.28
N ILE A 622 -21.57 -33.26 14.10
CA ILE A 622 -21.60 -32.53 12.82
C ILE A 622 -23.03 -32.06 12.49
N ASP A 623 -23.37 -30.84 12.91
CA ASP A 623 -24.66 -30.18 12.64
C ASP A 623 -24.55 -28.69 12.26
N GLY A 624 -23.34 -28.11 12.32
CA GLY A 624 -23.06 -26.74 11.91
C GLY A 624 -23.18 -25.71 13.04
N VAL A 625 -23.20 -26.15 14.31
CA VAL A 625 -23.24 -25.28 15.50
C VAL A 625 -21.94 -25.41 16.33
N PRO A 626 -21.31 -24.31 16.77
CA PRO A 626 -20.07 -24.36 17.54
C PRO A 626 -20.33 -24.39 19.06
N ASP A 627 -21.31 -25.17 19.53
CA ASP A 627 -21.66 -25.29 20.95
C ASP A 627 -20.99 -26.50 21.65
N ASP A 628 -20.50 -27.47 20.86
CA ASP A 628 -19.66 -28.57 21.33
C ASP A 628 -18.41 -28.09 22.08
N GLN A 629 -18.02 -28.86 23.11
CA GLN A 629 -16.95 -28.43 24.02
C GLN A 629 -15.59 -28.31 23.33
N CYS A 630 -15.30 -29.17 22.35
CA CYS A 630 -14.02 -29.16 21.63
C CYS A 630 -13.77 -27.86 20.85
N TRP A 631 -14.81 -27.11 20.46
CA TRP A 631 -14.64 -25.85 19.72
C TRP A 631 -14.21 -24.67 20.59
N LYS A 632 -14.46 -24.73 21.90
CA LYS A 632 -14.24 -23.60 22.82
C LYS A 632 -12.76 -23.40 23.18
N ASP A 633 -11.97 -24.47 23.08
CA ASP A 633 -10.55 -24.49 23.43
C ASP A 633 -9.62 -24.24 22.22
N ILE A 634 -10.19 -24.12 21.01
CA ILE A 634 -9.46 -23.95 19.74
C ILE A 634 -9.40 -22.48 19.33
N VAL A 635 -8.21 -21.97 19.03
CA VAL A 635 -8.02 -20.61 18.53
C VAL A 635 -8.41 -20.53 17.04
N PRO A 636 -9.37 -19.66 16.65
CA PRO A 636 -9.79 -19.55 15.26
C PRO A 636 -8.73 -18.87 14.39
N MET A 637 -8.42 -19.48 13.25
CA MET A 637 -7.61 -18.93 12.17
C MET A 637 -8.45 -17.96 11.33
N GLU A 638 -7.92 -16.78 11.00
CA GLU A 638 -8.63 -15.75 10.23
C GLU A 638 -8.18 -15.69 8.76
N PHE A 639 -9.10 -15.31 7.87
CA PHE A 639 -8.86 -15.24 6.43
C PHE A 639 -8.48 -13.82 5.96
N VAL A 640 -7.55 -13.76 5.01
CA VAL A 640 -7.07 -12.54 4.33
C VAL A 640 -7.28 -12.64 2.82
N SER A 641 -6.95 -11.58 2.07
CA SER A 641 -6.99 -11.61 0.60
C SER A 641 -5.87 -12.48 0.02
N LYS A 642 -5.95 -12.78 -1.28
CA LYS A 642 -4.86 -13.43 -2.05
C LYS A 642 -3.52 -12.69 -1.99
N THR A 643 -3.51 -11.41 -1.57
CA THR A 643 -2.35 -10.52 -1.41
C THR A 643 -2.01 -10.21 0.05
N GLY A 644 -2.66 -10.87 1.02
CA GLY A 644 -2.48 -10.67 2.47
C GLY A 644 -3.09 -9.37 3.02
N GLU A 645 -3.97 -8.73 2.27
CA GLU A 645 -4.73 -7.56 2.71
C GLU A 645 -5.95 -8.02 3.54
N THR A 646 -6.43 -7.19 4.48
CA THR A 646 -7.66 -7.50 5.21
C THR A 646 -8.88 -7.45 4.28
N VAL A 647 -9.81 -8.39 4.46
CA VAL A 647 -11.03 -8.48 3.64
C VAL A 647 -12.28 -8.11 4.45
N PRO A 648 -13.27 -7.44 3.86
CA PRO A 648 -14.60 -7.34 4.45
C PRO A 648 -15.18 -8.74 4.72
N TYR A 649 -15.83 -8.92 5.87
CA TYR A 649 -16.47 -10.17 6.28
C TYR A 649 -15.53 -11.40 6.30
N ALA A 650 -14.28 -11.19 6.75
CA ALA A 650 -13.25 -12.23 6.87
C ALA A 650 -13.76 -13.49 7.62
N SER A 651 -13.66 -14.65 6.96
CA SER A 651 -14.04 -15.93 7.56
C SER A 651 -13.07 -16.37 8.65
N LYS A 652 -13.58 -17.22 9.55
CA LYS A 652 -12.82 -17.86 10.61
C LYS A 652 -12.90 -19.38 10.49
N LEU A 653 -11.83 -20.08 10.87
CA LEU A 653 -11.72 -21.54 10.86
C LEU A 653 -11.10 -22.06 12.17
N MET A 654 -11.75 -23.01 12.82
CA MET A 654 -11.21 -23.83 13.91
C MET A 654 -10.90 -25.24 13.39
N ILE A 655 -9.79 -25.85 13.84
CA ILE A 655 -9.34 -27.17 13.36
C ILE A 655 -8.79 -28.03 14.51
N CYS A 656 -9.22 -29.27 14.60
CA CYS A 656 -8.83 -30.25 15.63
C CYS A 656 -8.96 -31.69 15.09
N PHE A 657 -8.46 -32.71 15.81
CA PHE A 657 -8.46 -34.10 15.32
C PHE A 657 -8.63 -35.14 16.43
N ASP A 658 -9.04 -36.36 16.07
CA ASP A 658 -8.99 -37.55 16.93
C ASP A 658 -8.15 -38.67 16.26
N ASP A 659 -8.19 -39.90 16.78
CA ASP A 659 -7.41 -41.02 16.24
C ASP A 659 -7.84 -41.49 14.83
N LYS A 660 -8.96 -40.97 14.31
CA LYS A 660 -9.59 -41.40 13.03
C LYS A 660 -9.98 -40.24 12.11
N ASN A 661 -10.24 -39.05 12.63
CA ASN A 661 -10.90 -37.94 11.94
C ASN A 661 -10.21 -36.59 12.16
N LEU A 662 -10.22 -35.75 11.13
CA LEU A 662 -9.90 -34.33 11.18
C LEU A 662 -11.21 -33.53 11.15
N TYR A 663 -11.39 -32.62 12.10
CA TYR A 663 -12.59 -31.80 12.27
C TYR A 663 -12.30 -30.34 11.93
N LEU A 664 -13.21 -29.70 11.18
CA LEU A 664 -13.10 -28.30 10.76
C LEU A 664 -14.43 -27.57 11.02
N PHE A 665 -14.35 -26.38 11.62
CA PHE A 665 -15.50 -25.49 11.79
C PHE A 665 -15.24 -24.11 11.20
N PHE A 666 -16.03 -23.72 10.21
CA PHE A 666 -15.96 -22.42 9.54
C PHE A 666 -17.10 -21.50 9.97
N THR A 667 -16.78 -20.22 10.20
CA THR A 667 -17.76 -19.13 10.32
C THR A 667 -17.55 -18.13 9.19
N ASN A 668 -18.53 -17.99 8.31
CA ASN A 668 -18.47 -17.19 7.09
C ASN A 668 -19.45 -16.01 7.16
N TYR A 669 -18.98 -14.87 7.67
CA TYR A 669 -19.79 -13.64 7.80
C TYR A 669 -20.22 -13.07 6.43
N ILE A 670 -21.37 -12.40 6.40
CA ILE A 670 -21.98 -11.71 5.24
C ILE A 670 -22.85 -10.55 5.74
N ASP A 671 -23.30 -9.66 4.85
CA ASP A 671 -24.40 -8.75 5.20
C ASP A 671 -25.74 -9.50 5.28
N ALA A 672 -26.66 -9.03 6.13
CA ALA A 672 -27.97 -9.64 6.30
C ALA A 672 -28.84 -9.54 5.03
N VAL A 673 -28.65 -8.49 4.21
CA VAL A 673 -29.32 -8.38 2.90
C VAL A 673 -28.70 -9.34 1.88
N GLU A 674 -27.39 -9.57 1.94
CA GLU A 674 -26.71 -10.58 1.11
C GLU A 674 -27.09 -12.01 1.50
N GLN A 675 -27.39 -12.28 2.79
CA GLN A 675 -27.82 -13.60 3.24
C GLN A 675 -29.08 -14.09 2.51
N ALA A 676 -30.09 -13.24 2.37
CA ALA A 676 -31.33 -13.57 1.67
C ALA A 676 -31.11 -13.95 0.19
N ALA A 677 -29.96 -13.57 -0.38
CA ALA A 677 -29.56 -13.82 -1.77
C ALA A 677 -28.43 -14.87 -1.90
N LEU A 678 -28.15 -15.67 -0.86
CA LEU A 678 -27.03 -16.63 -0.83
C LEU A 678 -27.03 -17.63 -2.01
N LYS A 679 -26.14 -17.36 -2.98
CA LYS A 679 -25.99 -18.15 -4.20
C LYS A 679 -25.49 -19.55 -3.86
N SER A 680 -26.32 -20.54 -4.17
CA SER A 680 -26.08 -21.97 -3.93
C SER A 680 -26.79 -22.78 -5.02
N LEU A 681 -26.42 -22.52 -6.28
CA LEU A 681 -27.04 -23.07 -7.48
C LEU A 681 -26.56 -24.48 -7.83
N CYS A 682 -25.32 -24.86 -7.46
CA CYS A 682 -24.89 -26.24 -7.52
C CYS A 682 -25.68 -27.06 -6.48
N LYS A 683 -26.24 -28.20 -6.92
CA LYS A 683 -27.09 -29.11 -6.13
C LYS A 683 -26.71 -30.59 -6.26
N GLU A 684 -25.78 -30.91 -7.14
CA GLU A 684 -25.36 -32.26 -7.49
C GLU A 684 -23.95 -32.48 -6.91
N LYS A 685 -23.73 -33.61 -6.20
CA LYS A 685 -22.40 -33.93 -5.65
C LYS A 685 -21.40 -34.10 -6.80
N ASP A 686 -20.18 -33.62 -6.62
CA ASP A 686 -19.05 -33.78 -7.55
C ASP A 686 -19.33 -33.26 -8.97
N SER A 687 -20.30 -32.35 -9.14
CA SER A 687 -20.74 -31.90 -10.47
C SER A 687 -19.62 -31.23 -11.25
N ASN A 688 -19.24 -31.86 -12.36
CA ASN A 688 -18.30 -31.34 -13.35
C ASN A 688 -18.99 -30.42 -14.40
N GLY A 689 -20.26 -30.08 -14.18
CA GLY A 689 -21.08 -29.22 -15.04
C GLY A 689 -21.31 -27.82 -14.47
N ARG A 690 -21.97 -26.96 -15.25
CA ARG A 690 -22.48 -25.66 -14.74
C ARG A 690 -23.90 -25.85 -14.18
N PRO A 691 -24.24 -25.20 -13.04
CA PRO A 691 -23.44 -24.26 -12.26
C PRO A 691 -22.36 -24.95 -11.41
N TYR A 692 -21.12 -24.47 -11.51
CA TYR A 692 -20.00 -25.03 -10.72
C TYR A 692 -20.07 -24.59 -9.26
N ILE A 693 -19.56 -25.41 -8.34
CA ILE A 693 -19.53 -25.10 -6.91
C ILE A 693 -18.69 -23.85 -6.57
N TRP A 694 -17.58 -23.60 -7.28
CA TRP A 694 -16.77 -22.38 -7.18
C TRP A 694 -17.38 -21.16 -7.88
N GLU A 695 -18.56 -21.28 -8.51
CA GLU A 695 -19.39 -20.14 -8.90
C GLU A 695 -20.43 -19.77 -7.83
N ASP A 696 -20.59 -20.54 -6.75
CA ASP A 696 -21.48 -20.26 -5.62
C ASP A 696 -20.75 -19.61 -4.42
N GLU A 697 -21.52 -19.16 -3.42
CA GLU A 697 -20.96 -18.95 -2.08
C GLU A 697 -20.47 -20.30 -1.52
N SER A 698 -19.15 -20.46 -1.39
CA SER A 698 -18.53 -21.74 -1.01
C SER A 698 -17.24 -21.58 -0.23
N VAL A 699 -16.92 -22.62 0.54
CA VAL A 699 -15.61 -22.84 1.16
C VAL A 699 -14.90 -23.96 0.40
N GLU A 700 -13.59 -23.82 0.18
CA GLU A 700 -12.72 -24.87 -0.35
C GLU A 700 -11.61 -25.19 0.66
N ILE A 701 -11.31 -26.48 0.78
CA ILE A 701 -10.37 -27.08 1.73
C ILE A 701 -9.32 -27.83 0.92
N PHE A 702 -8.05 -27.47 1.06
CA PHE A 702 -6.92 -28.13 0.38
C PHE A 702 -5.99 -28.75 1.43
N LEU A 703 -5.72 -30.06 1.32
CA LEU A 703 -4.86 -30.80 2.27
C LEU A 703 -3.80 -31.62 1.52
N ASN A 704 -2.53 -31.43 1.86
CA ASN A 704 -1.37 -32.15 1.35
C ASN A 704 -0.66 -32.88 2.52
N PRO A 705 -0.80 -34.21 2.65
CA PRO A 705 -0.16 -34.99 3.72
C PRO A 705 1.36 -35.15 3.55
N THR A 706 1.93 -34.69 2.43
CA THR A 706 3.35 -34.83 2.08
C THR A 706 3.95 -33.48 1.67
N PRO A 707 4.35 -32.63 2.63
CA PRO A 707 5.02 -31.37 2.34
C PRO A 707 6.20 -31.55 1.37
N GLY A 708 6.34 -30.63 0.42
CA GLY A 708 7.34 -30.71 -0.66
C GLY A 708 6.90 -31.50 -1.91
N VAL A 709 5.77 -32.21 -1.89
CA VAL A 709 5.20 -32.87 -3.09
C VAL A 709 4.01 -32.07 -3.62
N GLU A 710 4.21 -31.27 -4.66
CA GLU A 710 3.18 -30.37 -5.21
C GLU A 710 1.99 -31.07 -5.89
N LYS A 711 2.11 -32.36 -6.22
CA LYS A 711 1.09 -33.17 -6.89
C LYS A 711 0.68 -34.38 -6.07
N ASN A 712 0.38 -34.12 -4.80
CA ASN A 712 -0.22 -35.08 -3.88
C ASN A 712 -1.11 -34.37 -2.85
N TYR A 713 -2.23 -33.79 -3.30
CA TYR A 713 -3.16 -33.10 -2.41
C TYR A 713 -4.63 -33.40 -2.73
N TYR A 714 -5.46 -33.30 -1.69
CA TYR A 714 -6.90 -33.48 -1.75
C TYR A 714 -7.57 -32.10 -1.70
N GLN A 715 -8.70 -31.98 -2.40
CA GLN A 715 -9.56 -30.80 -2.38
C GLN A 715 -10.98 -31.23 -2.04
N PHE A 716 -11.62 -30.46 -1.16
CA PHE A 716 -13.03 -30.56 -0.84
C PHE A 716 -13.63 -29.16 -1.01
N ALA A 717 -14.83 -29.05 -1.56
CA ALA A 717 -15.56 -27.79 -1.66
C ALA A 717 -17.00 -27.99 -1.18
N VAL A 718 -17.51 -27.04 -0.40
CA VAL A 718 -18.89 -27.08 0.11
C VAL A 718 -19.53 -25.71 -0.07
N ASN A 719 -20.70 -25.66 -0.73
CA ASN A 719 -21.46 -24.41 -0.86
C ASN A 719 -22.34 -24.14 0.35
N ALA A 720 -22.79 -22.89 0.50
CA ALA A 720 -23.72 -22.48 1.57
C ALA A 720 -25.11 -23.17 1.51
N GLY A 721 -25.34 -24.07 0.55
CA GLY A 721 -26.51 -24.95 0.45
C GLY A 721 -26.24 -26.41 0.85
N GLY A 722 -25.06 -26.73 1.39
CA GLY A 722 -24.68 -28.09 1.81
C GLY A 722 -24.33 -29.04 0.65
N THR A 723 -24.16 -28.54 -0.58
CA THR A 723 -23.69 -29.36 -1.70
C THR A 723 -22.18 -29.49 -1.64
N LEU A 724 -21.69 -30.72 -1.76
CA LEU A 724 -20.29 -31.13 -1.66
C LEU A 724 -19.70 -31.45 -3.05
N TRP A 725 -18.41 -31.17 -3.22
CA TRP A 725 -17.57 -31.66 -4.30
C TRP A 725 -16.24 -32.12 -3.68
N ASP A 726 -15.72 -33.29 -4.04
CA ASP A 726 -14.38 -33.73 -3.62
C ASP A 726 -13.51 -34.22 -4.81
N GLY A 727 -12.19 -34.24 -4.60
CA GLY A 727 -11.24 -34.63 -5.65
C GLY A 727 -9.79 -34.74 -5.18
N TYR A 728 -9.03 -35.65 -5.80
CA TYR A 728 -7.62 -35.91 -5.49
C TYR A 728 -6.69 -35.59 -6.68
N TYR A 729 -5.59 -34.90 -6.38
CA TYR A 729 -4.56 -34.46 -7.34
C TYR A 729 -3.25 -35.23 -7.13
N GLY A 730 -3.19 -36.45 -7.67
CA GLY A 730 -2.04 -37.36 -7.55
C GLY A 730 -1.05 -37.34 -8.72
N TYR A 731 0.17 -37.82 -8.46
CA TYR A 731 1.33 -37.81 -9.37
C TYR A 731 1.08 -38.35 -10.80
N LYS A 732 0.19 -39.34 -10.96
CA LYS A 732 -0.14 -39.94 -12.28
C LYS A 732 -1.10 -39.09 -13.13
N ALA A 733 -1.78 -38.08 -12.56
CA ALA A 733 -2.66 -37.19 -13.28
C ALA A 733 -1.86 -36.08 -13.99
N LEU A 734 -1.57 -36.27 -15.29
CA LEU A 734 -0.93 -35.26 -16.15
C LEU A 734 -1.93 -34.18 -16.60
N GLY A 735 -2.57 -33.50 -15.64
CA GLY A 735 -3.57 -32.46 -15.90
C GLY A 735 -3.95 -31.61 -14.69
N ARG A 736 -4.94 -30.73 -14.86
CA ARG A 736 -5.64 -30.02 -13.77
C ARG A 736 -6.95 -30.72 -13.37
N THR A 737 -7.17 -31.92 -13.86
CA THR A 737 -8.35 -32.73 -13.55
C THR A 737 -7.99 -33.65 -12.39
N PRO A 738 -8.77 -33.70 -11.30
CA PRO A 738 -8.58 -34.71 -10.27
C PRO A 738 -8.83 -36.11 -10.84
N SER A 739 -8.30 -37.14 -10.18
CA SER A 739 -8.72 -38.52 -10.46
C SER A 739 -10.10 -38.81 -9.87
N GLU A 740 -10.81 -39.78 -10.44
CA GLU A 740 -11.99 -40.38 -9.80
C GLU A 740 -11.60 -40.91 -8.40
N TRP A 741 -12.10 -40.20 -7.40
CA TRP A 741 -11.92 -40.42 -5.97
C TRP A 741 -13.21 -39.91 -5.30
N ASN A 742 -13.53 -40.45 -4.14
CA ASN A 742 -14.67 -40.01 -3.33
C ASN A 742 -14.23 -40.09 -1.87
N SER A 743 -14.65 -39.12 -1.06
CA SER A 743 -14.31 -39.07 0.35
C SER A 743 -15.48 -39.48 1.24
N GLY A 744 -15.17 -40.04 2.42
CA GLY A 744 -16.11 -40.25 3.51
C GLY A 744 -16.33 -38.99 4.36
N ILE A 745 -16.22 -37.79 3.77
CA ILE A 745 -16.43 -36.53 4.48
C ILE A 745 -17.90 -36.38 4.88
N GLU A 746 -18.15 -36.09 6.16
CA GLU A 746 -19.46 -35.67 6.65
C GLU A 746 -19.45 -34.15 6.84
N THR A 747 -20.50 -33.46 6.38
CA THR A 747 -20.58 -31.99 6.43
C THR A 747 -21.98 -31.51 6.80
N ALA A 748 -22.06 -30.51 7.68
CA ALA A 748 -23.30 -29.81 8.00
C ALA A 748 -23.16 -28.30 7.79
N VAL A 749 -24.23 -27.67 7.31
CA VAL A 749 -24.25 -26.24 6.95
C VAL A 749 -25.47 -25.56 7.57
N LYS A 750 -25.25 -24.43 8.25
CA LYS A 750 -26.30 -23.64 8.90
C LYS A 750 -26.21 -22.17 8.49
N ARG A 751 -27.35 -21.49 8.38
CA ARG A 751 -27.47 -20.07 8.00
C ARG A 751 -28.04 -19.28 9.19
N ASN A 752 -27.34 -18.23 9.59
CA ASN A 752 -27.66 -17.36 10.74
C ASN A 752 -27.64 -15.89 10.26
N VAL A 753 -28.41 -14.96 10.84
CA VAL A 753 -28.72 -13.63 10.25
C VAL A 753 -27.54 -12.86 9.58
N ASP A 754 -26.31 -12.96 10.11
CA ASP A 754 -25.09 -12.28 9.64
C ASP A 754 -24.01 -13.20 9.06
N SER A 755 -24.28 -14.51 8.92
CA SER A 755 -23.25 -15.53 8.71
C SER A 755 -23.80 -16.86 8.18
N TRP A 756 -22.94 -17.67 7.58
CA TRP A 756 -23.20 -19.11 7.44
C TRP A 756 -22.05 -19.92 7.99
N THR A 757 -22.37 -21.05 8.61
CA THR A 757 -21.39 -21.96 9.21
C THR A 757 -21.30 -23.25 8.40
N LEU A 758 -20.11 -23.84 8.38
CA LEU A 758 -19.82 -25.15 7.82
C LEU A 758 -19.03 -25.93 8.87
N GLU A 759 -19.54 -27.08 9.27
CA GLU A 759 -18.83 -28.04 10.10
C GLU A 759 -18.56 -29.29 9.27
N ALA A 760 -17.35 -29.84 9.38
CA ALA A 760 -16.91 -30.97 8.56
C ALA A 760 -16.04 -31.96 9.35
N LYS A 761 -16.23 -33.25 9.08
CA LYS A 761 -15.42 -34.37 9.57
C LYS A 761 -14.81 -35.11 8.37
N ILE A 762 -13.48 -35.09 8.24
CA ILE A 762 -12.72 -35.77 7.20
C ILE A 762 -12.03 -37.01 7.81
N PRO A 763 -12.30 -38.23 7.34
CA PRO A 763 -11.55 -39.40 7.78
C PRO A 763 -10.05 -39.27 7.42
N ILE A 764 -9.17 -39.43 8.41
CA ILE A 764 -7.71 -39.30 8.25
C ILE A 764 -7.16 -40.39 7.30
N ALA A 765 -7.85 -41.53 7.20
CA ALA A 765 -7.51 -42.59 6.27
C ALA A 765 -7.61 -42.14 4.79
N ASP A 766 -8.66 -41.42 4.43
CA ASP A 766 -8.97 -41.01 3.05
C ASP A 766 -7.93 -40.05 2.48
N ILE A 767 -7.38 -39.18 3.33
CA ILE A 767 -6.31 -38.23 2.99
C ILE A 767 -4.90 -38.86 3.06
N GLY A 768 -4.80 -40.19 3.00
CA GLY A 768 -3.53 -40.92 2.85
C GLY A 768 -2.69 -41.04 4.14
N LEU A 769 -3.28 -40.76 5.31
CA LEU A 769 -2.61 -40.84 6.62
C LEU A 769 -3.01 -42.10 7.43
N ALA A 770 -3.66 -43.08 6.79
CA ALA A 770 -3.97 -44.37 7.38
C ALA A 770 -2.71 -45.06 7.96
N GLY A 771 -2.79 -45.52 9.21
CA GLY A 771 -1.70 -46.23 9.89
C GLY A 771 -0.43 -45.40 10.12
N LYS A 772 -0.52 -44.06 10.05
CA LYS A 772 0.60 -43.16 10.37
C LYS A 772 0.62 -42.81 11.85
N ASP A 773 1.84 -42.60 12.35
CA ASP A 773 2.07 -42.01 13.67
C ASP A 773 1.77 -40.50 13.61
N LEU A 774 0.54 -40.14 13.98
CA LEU A 774 0.00 -38.78 13.86
C LEU A 774 0.83 -37.73 14.62
N GLU A 775 1.49 -38.10 15.71
CA GLU A 775 2.37 -37.21 16.49
C GLU A 775 3.58 -36.72 15.69
N LYS A 776 3.93 -37.41 14.60
CA LYS A 776 5.05 -37.08 13.71
C LYS A 776 4.58 -36.52 12.37
N ILE A 777 3.28 -36.25 12.19
CA ILE A 777 2.72 -35.69 10.97
C ILE A 777 2.64 -34.15 11.04
N THR A 778 3.53 -33.54 10.27
CA THR A 778 3.34 -32.19 9.73
C THR A 778 2.82 -32.33 8.30
N MET A 779 1.62 -31.81 8.05
CA MET A 779 1.02 -31.69 6.71
C MET A 779 1.01 -30.21 6.28
N THR A 780 0.62 -29.94 5.04
CA THR A 780 0.40 -28.56 4.55
C THR A 780 -0.99 -28.43 3.97
N GLY A 781 -1.65 -27.29 4.16
CA GLY A 781 -2.99 -27.05 3.61
C GLY A 781 -3.30 -25.59 3.35
N ASN A 782 -4.42 -25.33 2.69
CA ASN A 782 -4.99 -24.00 2.60
C ASN A 782 -6.51 -24.08 2.64
N PHE A 783 -7.13 -23.01 3.13
CA PHE A 783 -8.56 -22.91 3.30
C PHE A 783 -9.01 -21.61 2.65
N VAL A 784 -10.06 -21.68 1.85
CA VAL A 784 -10.44 -20.67 0.86
C VAL A 784 -11.93 -20.41 0.95
N ARG A 785 -12.35 -19.17 0.68
CA ARG A 785 -13.76 -18.83 0.50
C ARG A 785 -13.97 -18.07 -0.80
N ASN A 786 -15.01 -18.50 -1.52
CA ASN A 786 -15.64 -17.82 -2.64
C ASN A 786 -16.88 -17.10 -2.10
N ARG A 787 -16.81 -15.77 -1.95
CA ARG A 787 -17.94 -14.93 -1.50
C ARG A 787 -18.69 -14.37 -2.72
N SER A 788 -19.98 -14.65 -2.85
CA SER A 788 -20.80 -14.30 -4.03
C SER A 788 -21.61 -13.02 -3.82
N GLU A 789 -21.08 -11.87 -4.28
CA GLU A 789 -21.79 -10.59 -4.29
C GLU A 789 -22.21 -10.20 -5.72
N LYS A 790 -23.52 -10.05 -5.98
CA LYS A 790 -24.06 -9.40 -7.21
C LYS A 790 -23.45 -9.93 -8.52
N ASN A 791 -23.34 -11.26 -8.64
CA ASN A 791 -22.69 -12.01 -9.74
C ASN A 791 -21.15 -11.87 -9.85
N THR A 792 -20.48 -11.36 -8.81
CA THR A 792 -19.01 -11.32 -8.69
C THR A 792 -18.58 -12.24 -7.54
N ILE A 793 -17.49 -13.00 -7.75
CA ILE A 793 -16.85 -13.79 -6.68
C ILE A 793 -15.68 -13.02 -6.10
N HIS A 794 -15.67 -12.86 -4.78
CA HIS A 794 -14.61 -12.28 -3.98
C HIS A 794 -13.87 -13.40 -3.24
N TYR A 795 -12.54 -13.40 -3.30
CA TYR A 795 -11.73 -14.50 -2.76
C TYR A 795 -11.02 -14.09 -1.47
N SER A 796 -11.10 -14.95 -0.46
CA SER A 796 -10.26 -14.88 0.75
C SER A 796 -9.72 -16.26 1.10
N CYS A 797 -8.64 -16.30 1.90
CA CYS A 797 -7.93 -17.53 2.24
C CYS A 797 -7.14 -17.39 3.54
N TRP A 798 -6.87 -18.52 4.21
CA TRP A 798 -5.98 -18.59 5.38
C TRP A 798 -4.53 -18.28 5.00
N SER A 799 -4.00 -18.94 3.95
CA SER A 799 -2.65 -18.68 3.42
C SER A 799 -2.71 -17.91 2.09
N PRO A 800 -2.12 -16.71 1.99
CA PRO A 800 -2.06 -15.92 0.75
C PRO A 800 -1.35 -16.68 -0.38
N THR A 801 -2.08 -17.06 -1.44
CA THR A 801 -1.48 -17.79 -2.57
C THR A 801 -0.71 -16.90 -3.56
N MET A 802 -0.75 -15.57 -3.38
CA MET A 802 -0.06 -14.53 -4.18
C MET A 802 -0.30 -14.58 -5.70
N THR A 803 -1.23 -15.42 -6.16
CA THR A 803 -1.56 -15.64 -7.57
C THR A 803 -3.07 -15.57 -7.78
N SER A 804 -3.52 -15.70 -9.04
CA SER A 804 -4.94 -15.89 -9.34
C SER A 804 -5.49 -17.25 -8.88
N SER A 805 -4.63 -18.25 -8.70
CA SER A 805 -4.96 -19.65 -8.38
C SER A 805 -5.08 -19.89 -6.87
N HIS A 806 -5.90 -20.87 -6.49
CA HIS A 806 -5.88 -21.49 -5.15
C HIS A 806 -5.00 -22.75 -5.10
N HIS A 807 -4.89 -23.45 -6.22
CA HIS A 807 -3.96 -24.56 -6.43
C HIS A 807 -2.52 -24.04 -6.52
N ASN A 808 -1.90 -23.75 -5.37
CA ASN A 808 -0.48 -23.40 -5.24
C ASN A 808 0.09 -24.03 -3.95
N PRO A 809 0.41 -25.35 -3.95
CA PRO A 809 0.85 -26.06 -2.74
C PRO A 809 2.13 -25.53 -2.10
N ALA A 810 3.00 -24.85 -2.86
CA ALA A 810 4.16 -24.14 -2.30
C ALA A 810 3.78 -22.98 -1.36
N LYS A 811 2.53 -22.49 -1.42
CA LYS A 811 1.95 -21.47 -0.53
C LYS A 811 0.97 -22.05 0.48
N PHE A 812 0.92 -23.36 0.68
CA PHE A 812 0.07 -23.95 1.71
C PHE A 812 0.70 -23.72 3.10
N GLY A 813 -0.13 -23.37 4.06
CA GLY A 813 0.26 -23.21 5.46
C GLY A 813 0.52 -24.55 6.13
N THR A 814 1.37 -24.54 7.16
CA THR A 814 1.82 -25.73 7.88
C THR A 814 0.83 -26.14 8.96
N ILE A 815 0.38 -27.39 8.95
CA ILE A 815 -0.56 -27.94 9.93
C ILE A 815 0.16 -29.09 10.65
N THR A 816 0.45 -28.91 11.93
CA THR A 816 1.07 -29.95 12.77
C THR A 816 0.03 -30.55 13.70
N LEU A 817 -0.13 -31.87 13.67
CA LEU A 817 -1.00 -32.59 14.61
C LEU A 817 -0.26 -32.76 15.95
N LYS A 818 -0.89 -32.45 17.09
CA LYS A 818 -0.31 -32.69 18.42
C LYS A 818 -1.33 -33.31 19.38
N LYS A 819 -0.94 -34.44 19.98
CA LYS A 819 -1.72 -35.13 21.02
C LYS A 819 -1.82 -34.37 22.34
N LYS A 820 -2.86 -34.70 23.11
CA LYS A 820 -3.16 -34.14 24.43
C LYS A 820 -2.56 -35.05 25.50
N SER A 821 -1.38 -34.68 26.00
CA SER A 821 -0.62 -35.49 26.96
C SER A 821 -1.40 -35.75 28.24
N THR A 822 -1.66 -37.04 28.54
CA THR A 822 -2.27 -37.49 29.80
C THR A 822 -1.24 -37.67 30.90
N GLU A 823 -0.49 -36.61 31.18
CA GLU A 823 0.21 -36.48 32.46
C GLU A 823 -0.62 -35.59 33.39
N LYS A 824 -0.33 -35.61 34.70
CA LYS A 824 -0.91 -34.61 35.61
C LYS A 824 -0.46 -33.23 35.13
N ILE A 825 -1.36 -32.25 35.23
CA ILE A 825 -0.97 -30.84 35.17
C ILE A 825 -0.19 -30.53 36.46
N ILE A 826 1.11 -30.81 36.40
CA ILE A 826 2.16 -30.16 37.19
C ILE A 826 2.59 -28.98 36.32
N ASP A 827 2.69 -27.78 36.90
CA ASP A 827 2.84 -26.54 36.15
C ASP A 827 4.03 -26.54 35.16
N ASP A 828 3.71 -26.55 33.86
CA ASP A 828 4.66 -26.40 32.74
C ASP A 828 5.33 -25.00 32.72
N GLU A 829 4.84 -24.06 33.54
CA GLU A 829 5.50 -22.77 33.81
C GLU A 829 6.57 -22.85 34.92
N ASN A 830 6.56 -23.88 35.79
CA ASN A 830 7.53 -24.03 36.88
C ASN A 830 8.84 -24.70 36.43
N GLU A 831 8.81 -25.63 35.48
CA GLU A 831 10.02 -26.34 35.01
C GLU A 831 10.88 -25.48 34.07
N LYS A 832 10.26 -24.52 33.37
CA LYS A 832 10.90 -23.64 32.36
C LYS A 832 12.09 -22.80 32.85
N TYR A 833 12.32 -22.73 34.16
CA TYR A 833 13.42 -21.97 34.77
C TYR A 833 14.43 -22.81 35.56
N GLY A 834 14.25 -24.13 35.67
CA GLY A 834 15.29 -25.08 36.14
C GLY A 834 16.00 -24.73 37.45
N ILE A 835 15.32 -24.09 38.41
CA ILE A 835 15.97 -23.48 39.59
C ILE A 835 16.57 -24.52 40.54
N GLU A 836 16.02 -25.73 40.60
CA GLU A 836 16.59 -26.82 41.41
C GLU A 836 17.79 -27.46 40.69
N ASP A 837 17.76 -27.58 39.35
CA ASP A 837 18.89 -28.05 38.53
C ASP A 837 20.05 -27.04 38.48
N ALA A 838 19.76 -25.74 38.62
CA ALA A 838 20.75 -24.67 38.78
C ALA A 838 21.42 -24.67 40.18
N GLY A 839 20.96 -25.53 41.10
CA GLY A 839 21.62 -25.79 42.38
C GLY A 839 21.49 -24.71 43.46
N PHE A 840 20.61 -23.72 43.28
CA PHE A 840 20.38 -22.68 44.28
C PHE A 840 19.98 -23.28 45.64
N PRO A 841 20.36 -22.66 46.79
CA PRO A 841 19.87 -23.08 48.10
C PRO A 841 18.34 -23.12 48.12
N GLY A 842 17.76 -24.19 48.68
CA GLY A 842 16.31 -24.44 48.62
C GLY A 842 15.45 -23.28 49.15
N ASP A 843 15.93 -22.57 50.17
CA ASP A 843 15.23 -21.39 50.70
C ASP A 843 15.25 -20.17 49.75
N PHE A 844 16.23 -20.06 48.84
CA PHE A 844 16.22 -19.04 47.77
C PHE A 844 15.22 -19.39 46.67
N ALA A 845 15.22 -20.65 46.22
CA ALA A 845 14.25 -21.16 45.24
C ALA A 845 12.81 -20.96 45.73
N LYS A 846 12.58 -21.22 47.02
CA LYS A 846 11.35 -20.97 47.77
C LYS A 846 11.02 -19.49 47.88
N ALA A 847 11.97 -18.63 48.26
CA ALA A 847 11.78 -17.17 48.30
C ALA A 847 11.31 -16.61 46.94
N TYR A 848 11.96 -17.07 45.87
CA TYR A 848 11.66 -16.68 44.49
C TYR A 848 10.28 -17.17 44.02
N ARG A 849 9.91 -18.44 44.32
CA ARG A 849 8.56 -18.97 44.06
C ARG A 849 7.48 -18.18 44.80
N ILE A 850 7.69 -17.87 46.09
CA ILE A 850 6.75 -17.05 46.88
C ILE A 850 6.58 -15.68 46.23
N PHE A 851 7.68 -15.02 45.86
CA PHE A 851 7.66 -13.70 45.20
C PHE A 851 6.90 -13.71 43.86
N LEU A 852 7.12 -14.71 43.00
CA LEU A 852 6.39 -14.83 41.73
C LEU A 852 4.90 -15.20 41.92
N SER A 853 4.56 -15.95 42.97
CA SER A 853 3.17 -16.34 43.27
C SER A 853 2.31 -15.23 43.87
N ALA A 854 2.94 -14.23 44.50
CA ALA A 854 2.27 -13.15 45.22
C ALA A 854 1.54 -12.20 44.27
N LYS A 855 0.24 -11.97 44.52
CA LYS A 855 -0.58 -11.04 43.74
C LYS A 855 -0.64 -9.69 44.41
N ALA A 856 -0.88 -8.62 43.64
CA ALA A 856 -0.85 -7.25 44.12
C ALA A 856 -1.87 -6.97 45.25
N GLY A 857 -1.42 -7.07 46.50
CA GLY A 857 -2.24 -6.99 47.71
C GLY A 857 -1.91 -8.07 48.77
N ASP A 858 -1.22 -9.16 48.40
CA ASP A 858 -0.80 -10.24 49.32
C ASP A 858 0.38 -9.81 50.22
N ASN A 859 0.11 -8.89 51.14
CA ASN A 859 1.10 -8.33 52.07
C ASN A 859 1.86 -9.41 52.86
N ASP A 860 1.23 -10.55 53.15
CA ASP A 860 1.87 -11.66 53.87
C ASP A 860 2.82 -12.45 52.96
N LEU A 861 2.47 -12.74 51.70
CA LEU A 861 3.38 -13.41 50.76
C LEU A 861 4.57 -12.51 50.40
N TYR A 862 4.36 -11.21 50.17
CA TYR A 862 5.48 -10.27 49.97
C TYR A 862 6.35 -10.14 51.23
N SER A 863 5.76 -10.22 52.43
CA SER A 863 6.52 -10.26 53.68
C SER A 863 7.35 -11.55 53.83
N MET A 864 6.77 -12.69 53.47
CA MET A 864 7.47 -13.99 53.48
C MET A 864 8.58 -14.03 52.45
N ALA A 865 8.35 -13.56 51.22
CA ALA A 865 9.37 -13.43 50.19
C ALA A 865 10.55 -12.56 50.66
N ALA A 866 10.26 -11.37 51.22
CA ALA A 866 11.29 -10.50 51.76
C ALA A 866 12.09 -11.17 52.89
N ILE A 867 11.43 -11.78 53.88
CA ILE A 867 12.11 -12.48 54.98
C ILE A 867 13.00 -13.63 54.47
N GLU A 868 12.55 -14.39 53.46
CA GLU A 868 13.28 -15.56 52.97
C GLU A 868 14.43 -15.16 52.01
N PHE A 869 14.28 -14.07 51.24
CA PHE A 869 15.41 -13.43 50.53
C PHE A 869 16.45 -12.86 51.51
N GLN A 870 16.02 -12.25 52.62
CA GLN A 870 16.93 -11.75 53.66
C GLN A 870 17.74 -12.90 54.28
N LYS A 871 17.08 -13.98 54.73
CA LYS A 871 17.77 -15.17 55.25
C LYS A 871 18.77 -15.75 54.24
N THR A 872 18.40 -15.79 52.96
CA THR A 872 19.34 -16.22 51.91
C THR A 872 20.53 -15.27 51.86
N SER A 873 20.33 -13.96 51.83
CA SER A 873 21.42 -12.97 51.84
C SER A 873 22.35 -13.10 53.05
N GLU A 874 21.85 -13.56 54.20
CA GLU A 874 22.64 -13.82 55.42
C GLU A 874 23.34 -15.20 55.38
N MET A 875 22.76 -16.21 54.71
CA MET A 875 23.40 -17.50 54.47
C MET A 875 24.53 -17.43 53.44
N LEU A 876 24.40 -16.59 52.41
CA LEU A 876 25.40 -16.40 51.35
C LEU A 876 26.73 -15.78 51.86
N GLU A 877 26.80 -15.36 53.13
CA GLU A 877 28.05 -14.95 53.79
C GLU A 877 28.89 -16.12 54.33
N LYS A 878 28.41 -17.37 54.24
CA LYS A 878 29.08 -18.57 54.78
C LYS A 878 29.32 -19.63 53.70
N ASP A 879 30.43 -19.45 52.98
CA ASP A 879 31.07 -20.37 52.02
C ASP A 879 30.15 -21.20 51.11
N ILE A 880 29.86 -20.64 49.93
CA ILE A 880 29.22 -21.35 48.81
C ILE A 880 30.32 -22.00 47.94
N PRO A 881 30.18 -23.27 47.50
CA PRO A 881 31.05 -23.88 46.49
C PRO A 881 31.12 -23.07 45.18
N THR A 882 32.34 -22.85 44.68
CA THR A 882 32.63 -21.92 43.56
C THR A 882 31.99 -22.28 42.21
N GLN A 883 31.44 -23.49 42.04
CA GLN A 883 30.70 -23.86 40.83
C GLN A 883 29.24 -23.38 40.86
N LEU A 884 28.62 -23.33 42.05
CA LEU A 884 27.25 -22.86 42.22
C LEU A 884 27.15 -21.37 41.93
N SER A 885 28.20 -20.61 42.23
CA SER A 885 28.21 -19.17 42.03
C SER A 885 28.22 -18.78 40.54
N SER A 886 28.84 -19.59 39.67
CA SER A 886 28.95 -19.31 38.24
C SER A 886 27.62 -19.60 37.54
N LEU A 887 27.04 -20.77 37.79
CA LEU A 887 25.70 -21.16 37.33
C LEU A 887 24.62 -20.19 37.82
N SER A 888 24.70 -19.75 39.08
CA SER A 888 23.78 -18.75 39.63
C SER A 888 23.88 -17.41 38.89
N LEU A 889 25.09 -16.95 38.60
CA LEU A 889 25.33 -15.69 37.91
C LEU A 889 24.95 -15.77 36.42
N GLU A 890 25.25 -16.88 35.74
CA GLU A 890 24.81 -17.12 34.36
C GLU A 890 23.29 -17.20 34.25
N ALA A 891 22.59 -17.91 35.13
CA ALA A 891 21.13 -18.00 35.11
C ALA A 891 20.46 -16.62 35.30
N LEU A 892 20.96 -15.80 36.23
CA LEU A 892 20.50 -14.43 36.45
C LEU A 892 20.89 -13.47 35.30
N CYS A 893 22.07 -13.64 34.71
CA CYS A 893 22.46 -12.91 33.51
C CYS A 893 21.64 -13.34 32.28
N HIS A 894 21.17 -14.58 32.19
CA HIS A 894 20.25 -15.05 31.15
C HIS A 894 18.86 -14.42 31.34
N PHE A 895 18.34 -14.45 32.57
CA PHE A 895 17.08 -13.82 32.97
C PHE A 895 17.05 -12.31 32.71
N LEU A 896 18.17 -11.60 32.94
CA LEU A 896 18.32 -10.17 32.64
C LEU A 896 18.85 -9.89 31.20
N SER A 897 19.22 -10.93 30.45
CA SER A 897 19.85 -10.85 29.12
C SER A 897 21.11 -9.97 29.05
N LEU A 898 22.04 -10.17 29.99
CA LEU A 898 23.30 -9.41 30.12
C LEU A 898 24.55 -10.30 29.91
N ASP A 899 25.64 -9.65 29.49
CA ASP A 899 26.95 -10.23 29.23
C ASP A 899 27.93 -9.79 30.35
N ILE A 900 28.59 -10.75 30.99
CA ILE A 900 29.36 -10.54 32.24
C ILE A 900 30.60 -9.65 32.01
N GLU A 901 31.33 -9.84 30.91
CA GLU A 901 32.49 -8.98 30.59
C GLU A 901 32.04 -7.58 30.16
N LYS A 902 30.95 -7.48 29.38
CA LYS A 902 30.37 -6.18 29.02
C LYS A 902 29.92 -5.38 30.23
N ALA A 903 29.21 -6.01 31.18
CA ALA A 903 28.71 -5.34 32.38
C ALA A 903 29.83 -4.68 33.18
N SER A 904 30.93 -5.41 33.42
CA SER A 904 32.12 -4.86 34.07
C SER A 904 32.75 -3.72 33.27
N SER A 905 32.89 -3.90 31.95
CA SER A 905 33.47 -2.89 31.05
C SER A 905 32.62 -1.62 30.91
N ILE A 906 31.33 -1.65 31.23
CA ILE A 906 30.44 -0.49 31.24
C ILE A 906 30.59 0.30 32.55
N ALA A 907 30.67 -0.39 33.68
CA ALA A 907 30.82 0.24 35.00
C ALA A 907 32.09 1.12 35.10
N ASP A 908 33.23 0.61 34.64
CA ASP A 908 34.51 1.34 34.61
C ASP A 908 34.44 2.67 33.84
N LYS A 909 33.62 2.72 32.78
CA LYS A 909 33.45 3.90 31.92
C LYS A 909 32.42 4.88 32.49
N ALA A 910 31.43 4.40 33.26
CA ALA A 910 30.36 5.22 33.82
C ALA A 910 30.78 6.01 35.08
N LEU A 911 31.56 5.40 36.00
CA LEU A 911 31.96 6.02 37.26
C LEU A 911 32.63 7.41 37.14
N PRO A 912 33.59 7.62 36.20
CA PRO A 912 34.23 8.93 36.01
C PRO A 912 33.29 10.02 35.51
N ILE A 913 32.20 9.65 34.83
CA ILE A 913 31.20 10.57 34.29
C ILE A 913 30.22 11.00 35.39
N ALA A 914 29.76 10.05 36.21
CA ALA A 914 28.90 10.32 37.36
C ALA A 914 29.54 11.31 38.35
N ARG A 915 30.81 11.08 38.72
CA ARG A 915 31.61 11.98 39.58
C ARG A 915 31.70 13.42 39.06
N ARG A 916 31.71 13.60 37.74
CA ARG A 916 31.83 14.93 37.10
C ARG A 916 30.50 15.69 37.06
N LYS A 917 29.38 15.04 37.38
CA LYS A 917 28.01 15.57 37.22
C LYS A 917 27.36 15.98 38.55
N TYR A 918 27.75 15.40 39.67
CA TYR A 918 27.16 15.64 41.01
C TYR A 918 28.23 15.81 42.11
N PRO A 919 28.92 16.96 42.19
CA PRO A 919 30.21 17.06 42.89
C PRO A 919 30.20 17.16 44.43
N GLY A 920 29.07 16.97 45.11
CA GLY A 920 28.94 17.38 46.53
C GLY A 920 27.93 16.63 47.40
N ASP A 921 27.36 15.51 46.96
CA ASP A 921 26.42 14.76 47.81
C ASP A 921 27.15 13.95 48.90
N VAL A 922 26.58 13.89 50.10
CA VAL A 922 27.20 13.28 51.28
C VAL A 922 27.25 11.75 51.16
N LEU A 923 26.30 11.13 50.44
CA LEU A 923 26.37 9.68 50.16
C LEU A 923 27.52 9.31 49.22
N PHE A 924 28.05 10.24 48.42
CA PHE A 924 29.30 10.02 47.67
C PHE A 924 30.57 10.13 48.54
N LYS A 925 30.43 10.32 49.87
CA LYS A 925 31.48 9.99 50.88
C LYS A 925 31.44 8.53 51.35
N ALA A 926 30.68 7.65 50.70
CA ALA A 926 30.83 6.19 50.78
C ALA A 926 31.52 5.56 49.54
N PRO A 927 32.53 6.18 48.88
CA PRO A 927 33.05 5.69 47.60
C PRO A 927 33.84 4.38 47.76
N ASP A 928 34.31 4.07 48.97
CA ASP A 928 35.19 2.94 49.23
C ASP A 928 34.38 1.64 49.37
N LYS A 929 33.23 1.65 50.07
CA LYS A 929 32.32 0.50 50.06
C LYS A 929 31.82 0.14 48.65
N LEU A 930 31.54 1.13 47.81
CA LEU A 930 31.06 0.86 46.45
C LEU A 930 32.19 0.44 45.49
N LYS A 931 33.45 0.83 45.77
CA LYS A 931 34.64 0.19 45.18
C LYS A 931 34.83 -1.25 45.65
N ASP A 932 34.62 -1.54 46.93
CA ASP A 932 34.75 -2.91 47.45
C ASP A 932 33.68 -3.84 46.87
N ILE A 933 32.46 -3.35 46.63
CA ILE A 933 31.38 -4.09 45.95
C ILE A 933 31.74 -4.41 44.49
N LEU A 934 32.40 -3.49 43.77
CA LEU A 934 32.69 -3.63 42.33
C LEU A 934 34.12 -4.09 42.00
N ASN A 935 35.01 -4.20 42.99
CA ASN A 935 36.29 -4.90 42.85
C ASN A 935 36.06 -6.37 42.43
N PRO A 936 37.06 -7.05 41.81
CA PRO A 936 36.96 -8.46 41.42
C PRO A 936 37.09 -9.40 42.64
N GLY A 937 36.12 -9.33 43.55
CA GLY A 937 35.93 -10.28 44.64
C GLY A 937 35.29 -11.59 44.16
N THR A 938 35.25 -12.58 45.06
CA THR A 938 34.66 -13.90 44.76
C THR A 938 33.19 -13.80 44.38
N GLU A 939 32.80 -14.68 43.47
CA GLU A 939 31.51 -14.70 42.79
C GLU A 939 30.30 -14.82 43.75
N GLN A 940 30.52 -15.47 44.89
CA GLN A 940 29.63 -15.49 46.08
C GLN A 940 29.10 -14.08 46.43
N LYS A 941 29.98 -13.08 46.46
CA LYS A 941 29.66 -11.70 46.87
C LYS A 941 28.64 -11.04 45.94
N ARG A 942 28.75 -11.31 44.63
CA ARG A 942 27.85 -10.77 43.61
C ARG A 942 26.41 -11.26 43.81
N ILE A 943 26.24 -12.52 44.19
CA ILE A 943 24.92 -13.14 44.41
C ILE A 943 24.28 -12.59 45.68
N ARG A 944 25.05 -12.46 46.77
CA ARG A 944 24.62 -11.81 48.02
C ARG A 944 24.14 -10.37 47.74
N ASP A 945 24.95 -9.59 47.04
CA ASP A 945 24.66 -8.17 46.77
C ASP A 945 23.45 -8.01 45.81
N LEU A 946 23.15 -9.02 44.97
CA LEU A 946 21.95 -9.06 44.13
C LEU A 946 20.69 -9.52 44.89
N ALA A 947 20.81 -10.49 45.81
CA ALA A 947 19.71 -10.91 46.69
C ALA A 947 19.23 -9.76 47.59
N GLY A 948 20.18 -8.94 48.09
CA GLY A 948 19.88 -7.69 48.80
C GLY A 948 19.10 -6.67 47.96
N LEU A 949 19.29 -6.64 46.64
CA LEU A 949 18.54 -5.76 45.74
C LEU A 949 17.08 -6.21 45.57
N LEU A 950 16.84 -7.51 45.40
CA LEU A 950 15.48 -8.09 45.32
C LEU A 950 14.72 -7.92 46.65
N TYR A 951 15.42 -8.12 47.78
CA TYR A 951 14.91 -7.82 49.11
C TYR A 951 14.46 -6.36 49.24
N LEU A 952 15.31 -5.40 48.81
CA LEU A 952 15.01 -3.97 48.90
C LEU A 952 13.78 -3.57 48.06
N ILE A 953 13.58 -4.19 46.90
CA ILE A 953 12.40 -3.99 46.05
C ILE A 953 11.13 -4.47 46.79
N ALA A 954 11.12 -5.71 47.29
CA ALA A 954 9.98 -6.26 48.03
C ALA A 954 9.65 -5.46 49.30
N GLN A 955 10.66 -4.97 50.03
CA GLN A 955 10.46 -4.08 51.18
C GLN A 955 9.86 -2.73 50.76
N THR A 956 10.33 -2.14 49.65
CA THR A 956 9.84 -0.82 49.17
C THR A 956 8.36 -0.88 48.77
N GLU A 957 7.93 -1.94 48.10
CA GLU A 957 6.51 -2.11 47.74
C GLU A 957 5.62 -2.34 48.99
N LYS A 958 6.09 -3.16 49.94
CA LYS A 958 5.43 -3.38 51.23
C LYS A 958 5.26 -2.10 52.05
N GLU A 959 6.29 -1.27 52.16
CA GLU A 959 6.21 0.01 52.88
C GLU A 959 5.28 1.01 52.17
N THR A 960 5.28 1.01 50.83
CA THR A 960 4.35 1.81 50.03
C THR A 960 2.88 1.40 50.25
N PHE A 961 2.60 0.10 50.38
CA PHE A 961 1.26 -0.42 50.70
C PHE A 961 0.84 -0.10 52.14
N ALA A 962 1.74 -0.29 53.11
CA ALA A 962 1.47 0.01 54.53
C ALA A 962 1.25 1.52 54.79
N LEU A 963 1.85 2.40 53.97
CA LEU A 963 1.54 3.83 53.97
C LEU A 963 0.11 4.10 53.47
N GLY A 964 -0.34 3.38 52.44
CA GLY A 964 -1.72 3.46 51.93
C GLY A 964 -2.78 3.04 52.95
N GLU A 965 -2.54 1.95 53.69
CA GLU A 965 -3.40 1.51 54.81
C GLU A 965 -3.45 2.56 55.92
N LYS A 966 -2.30 3.08 56.37
CA LYS A 966 -2.23 4.13 57.42
C LYS A 966 -2.89 5.46 57.05
N LEU A 967 -3.14 5.70 55.77
CA LEU A 967 -3.86 6.89 55.27
C LEU A 967 -5.39 6.70 55.25
N ARG A 968 -5.91 5.48 55.48
CA ARG A 968 -7.36 5.18 55.48
C ARG A 968 -8.10 5.69 56.74
N ASP A 969 -7.40 5.80 57.88
CA ASP A 969 -8.03 6.00 59.20
C ASP A 969 -7.97 7.43 59.80
N LYS A 970 -7.48 8.45 59.07
CA LYS A 970 -7.35 9.82 59.61
C LYS A 970 -8.19 10.87 58.88
N ILE A 971 -9.32 11.19 59.49
CA ILE A 971 -10.43 12.07 59.03
C ILE A 971 -10.02 13.53 58.68
N ASN A 972 -8.81 13.99 59.00
CA ASN A 972 -8.35 15.34 58.65
C ASN A 972 -6.88 15.36 58.20
N PHE A 973 -6.65 15.62 56.92
CA PHE A 973 -5.33 16.02 56.42
C PHE A 973 -5.44 17.03 55.26
N ARG A 974 -4.68 18.13 55.31
CA ARG A 974 -4.53 19.07 54.19
C ARG A 974 -3.32 18.66 53.35
N LEU A 975 -3.46 18.71 52.02
CA LEU A 975 -2.40 18.34 51.08
C LEU A 975 -1.13 19.20 51.24
N THR A 976 -0.15 18.68 51.97
CA THR A 976 1.24 19.13 51.98
C THR A 976 2.15 17.99 51.47
N ARG A 977 3.16 18.37 50.67
CA ARG A 977 4.11 17.53 49.92
C ARG A 977 4.21 16.04 50.36
N ILE A 978 3.78 15.15 49.48
CA ILE A 978 4.30 13.77 49.43
C ILE A 978 5.71 13.86 48.85
N ASP A 979 6.73 13.60 49.66
CA ASP A 979 8.14 13.68 49.27
C ASP A 979 8.71 12.27 49.00
N LEU A 980 8.47 11.75 47.80
CA LEU A 980 8.88 10.39 47.36
C LEU A 980 10.27 10.34 46.72
N LYS A 981 11.11 11.35 46.99
CA LYS A 981 12.39 11.58 46.31
C LYS A 981 13.35 10.38 46.42
N ASN A 982 13.46 9.82 47.63
CA ASN A 982 14.44 8.77 47.96
C ASN A 982 14.24 7.45 47.19
N GLY A 983 12.99 7.09 46.86
CA GLY A 983 12.70 5.84 46.12
C GLY A 983 13.06 5.93 44.64
N TRP A 984 12.77 7.08 44.01
CA TRP A 984 13.07 7.32 42.59
C TRP A 984 14.56 7.35 42.30
N GLU A 985 15.38 7.84 43.24
CA GLU A 985 16.84 7.96 43.07
C GLU A 985 17.53 6.59 42.98
N HIS A 986 16.99 5.54 43.62
CA HIS A 986 17.50 4.16 43.51
C HIS A 986 17.13 3.50 42.18
N VAL A 987 15.87 3.65 41.73
CA VAL A 987 15.41 3.10 40.44
C VAL A 987 16.14 3.79 39.27
N ALA A 988 16.37 5.11 39.36
CA ALA A 988 17.14 5.86 38.39
C ALA A 988 18.61 5.40 38.29
N LEU A 989 19.22 4.94 39.39
CA LEU A 989 20.58 4.40 39.39
C LEU A 989 20.67 3.07 38.64
N VAL A 990 19.71 2.16 38.86
CA VAL A 990 19.60 0.88 38.12
C VAL A 990 19.40 1.14 36.63
N LEU A 991 18.47 2.03 36.27
CA LEU A 991 18.24 2.43 34.88
C LEU A 991 19.49 3.06 34.22
N ALA A 992 20.25 3.87 34.95
CA ALA A 992 21.47 4.48 34.44
C ALA A 992 22.62 3.48 34.18
N LEU A 993 22.64 2.35 34.89
CA LEU A 993 23.63 1.27 34.69
C LEU A 993 23.28 0.35 33.51
N LEU A 994 21.99 0.24 33.15
CA LEU A 994 21.50 -0.62 32.06
C LEU A 994 21.53 0.04 30.67
N LEU A 995 21.85 1.34 30.56
CA LEU A 995 21.70 2.14 29.35
C LEU A 995 22.96 2.22 28.45
N ASP A 996 23.39 1.08 27.87
CA ASP A 996 23.98 1.10 26.51
C ASP A 996 23.64 -0.14 25.67
N LYS A 997 22.48 -0.08 25.01
CA LYS A 997 22.11 -0.78 23.76
C LYS A 997 22.14 -2.32 23.72
N SER A 998 21.01 -2.91 24.09
CA SER A 998 20.28 -3.77 23.13
C SER A 998 18.79 -3.39 23.14
N ALA A 999 18.10 -3.48 22.00
CA ALA A 999 16.83 -2.77 21.78
C ALA A 999 15.53 -3.52 22.16
N PRO A 1000 15.37 -4.85 21.94
CA PRO A 1000 14.08 -5.51 22.14
C PRO A 1000 13.61 -5.51 23.60
N SER A 1001 14.50 -5.90 24.53
CA SER A 1001 14.19 -6.02 25.96
C SER A 1001 13.89 -4.67 26.61
N LEU A 1002 14.55 -3.60 26.13
CA LEU A 1002 14.42 -2.25 26.70
C LEU A 1002 13.00 -1.71 26.57
N LEU A 1003 12.37 -1.89 25.40
CA LEU A 1003 10.99 -1.45 25.15
C LEU A 1003 9.98 -2.16 26.07
N LEU A 1004 10.19 -3.45 26.35
CA LEU A 1004 9.32 -4.22 27.24
C LEU A 1004 9.46 -3.77 28.70
N ILE A 1005 10.68 -3.49 29.15
CA ILE A 1005 10.98 -3.00 30.52
C ILE A 1005 10.45 -1.56 30.70
N GLU A 1006 10.66 -0.69 29.72
CA GLU A 1006 10.08 0.66 29.73
C GLU A 1006 8.55 0.61 29.79
N GLU A 1007 7.91 -0.24 28.97
CA GLU A 1007 6.45 -0.34 28.95
C GLU A 1007 5.88 -1.01 30.22
N LYS A 1008 6.61 -1.92 30.86
CA LYS A 1008 6.30 -2.41 32.21
C LYS A 1008 6.35 -1.30 33.27
N ALA A 1009 7.37 -0.45 33.25
CA ALA A 1009 7.46 0.67 34.17
C ALA A 1009 6.33 1.70 33.95
N ARG A 1010 5.99 1.99 32.69
CA ARG A 1010 4.87 2.88 32.34
C ARG A 1010 3.51 2.27 32.73
N GLN A 1011 3.31 0.96 32.53
CA GLN A 1011 2.13 0.22 33.00
C GLN A 1011 1.93 0.37 34.51
N ALA A 1012 2.99 0.21 35.31
CA ALA A 1012 2.93 0.36 36.77
C ALA A 1012 2.57 1.79 37.20
N VAL A 1013 3.18 2.80 36.57
CA VAL A 1013 2.88 4.22 36.83
C VAL A 1013 1.44 4.57 36.44
N CYS A 1014 0.90 4.03 35.34
CA CYS A 1014 -0.52 4.21 35.00
C CYS A 1014 -1.46 3.59 36.05
N ALA A 1015 -1.18 2.38 36.54
CA ALA A 1015 -1.96 1.75 37.60
C ALA A 1015 -1.94 2.58 38.90
N SER A 1016 -0.77 3.13 39.27
CA SER A 1016 -0.63 4.05 40.41
C SER A 1016 -1.43 5.35 40.22
N ASN A 1017 -1.44 5.91 39.01
CA ASN A 1017 -2.23 7.10 38.68
C ASN A 1017 -3.74 6.83 38.81
N LEU A 1018 -4.23 5.70 38.31
CA LEU A 1018 -5.64 5.29 38.46
C LEU A 1018 -6.04 5.08 39.92
N ARG A 1019 -5.16 4.51 40.76
CA ARG A 1019 -5.41 4.36 42.21
C ARG A 1019 -5.59 5.71 42.90
N GLN A 1020 -4.71 6.68 42.59
CA GLN A 1020 -4.80 8.04 43.12
C GLN A 1020 -6.09 8.76 42.68
N LEU A 1021 -6.50 8.59 41.41
CA LEU A 1021 -7.75 9.16 40.90
C LEU A 1021 -8.99 8.50 41.53
N GLY A 1022 -8.95 7.20 41.79
CA GLY A 1022 -10.00 6.48 42.52
C GLY A 1022 -10.19 7.02 43.93
N VAL A 1023 -9.10 7.19 44.70
CA VAL A 1023 -9.17 7.79 46.05
C VAL A 1023 -9.82 9.18 46.01
N LEU A 1024 -9.48 10.04 45.05
CA LEU A 1024 -10.11 11.36 44.88
C LEU A 1024 -11.61 11.27 44.54
N LEU A 1025 -12.01 10.31 43.70
CA LEU A 1025 -13.42 10.09 43.36
C LEU A 1025 -14.25 9.61 44.56
N PHE A 1026 -13.74 8.66 45.35
CA PHE A 1026 -14.46 8.15 46.53
C PHE A 1026 -14.53 9.19 47.65
N LEU A 1027 -13.47 9.99 47.85
CA LEU A 1027 -13.52 11.14 48.77
C LEU A 1027 -14.57 12.18 48.34
N TYR A 1028 -14.65 12.51 47.05
CA TYR A 1028 -15.69 13.40 46.54
C TYR A 1028 -17.10 12.83 46.75
N ALA A 1029 -17.30 11.53 46.50
CA ALA A 1029 -18.59 10.87 46.78
C ALA A 1029 -18.94 10.87 48.27
N GLN A 1030 -17.95 10.69 49.15
CA GLN A 1030 -18.14 10.78 50.60
C GLN A 1030 -18.54 12.19 51.05
N GLU A 1031 -18.02 13.25 50.41
CA GLU A 1031 -18.49 14.63 50.64
C GLU A 1031 -19.83 14.97 49.95
N ARG A 1032 -20.46 14.05 49.19
CA ARG A 1032 -21.64 14.32 48.35
C ARG A 1032 -22.71 13.23 48.42
N ASP A 1033 -22.93 12.68 49.61
CA ASP A 1033 -23.97 11.67 49.89
C ASP A 1033 -23.89 10.45 48.94
N GLY A 1034 -22.69 9.93 48.72
CA GLY A 1034 -22.42 8.78 47.84
C GLY A 1034 -22.35 9.10 46.35
N LYS A 1035 -22.61 10.35 45.93
CA LYS A 1035 -22.70 10.72 44.50
C LYS A 1035 -21.35 11.10 43.91
N LEU A 1036 -20.93 10.37 42.88
CA LEU A 1036 -19.76 10.72 42.09
C LEU A 1036 -19.97 12.02 41.27
N PRO A 1037 -18.90 12.74 40.92
CA PRO A 1037 -19.00 13.92 40.06
C PRO A 1037 -19.44 13.53 38.64
N PRO A 1038 -20.21 14.38 37.91
CA PRO A 1038 -20.82 14.00 36.65
C PRO A 1038 -19.78 13.78 35.54
N SER A 1039 -19.73 12.58 34.96
CA SER A 1039 -18.83 12.25 33.85
C SER A 1039 -19.17 12.96 32.53
N TRP A 1040 -20.34 13.59 32.41
CA TRP A 1040 -20.67 14.58 31.38
C TRP A 1040 -21.67 15.61 31.93
N SER A 1041 -21.48 16.90 31.61
CA SER A 1041 -22.46 17.97 31.81
C SER A 1041 -22.74 18.63 30.46
N ALA A 1042 -24.01 18.70 30.06
CA ALA A 1042 -24.43 19.34 28.82
C ALA A 1042 -24.65 20.87 28.97
N ALA A 1043 -24.58 21.41 30.20
CA ALA A 1043 -25.04 22.76 30.53
C ALA A 1043 -23.95 23.67 31.15
N SER A 1044 -22.76 23.14 31.47
CA SER A 1044 -21.71 23.90 32.14
C SER A 1044 -20.32 23.28 31.93
N LYS A 1045 -19.28 24.14 31.86
CA LYS A 1045 -17.85 23.79 31.69
C LYS A 1045 -17.24 23.13 32.94
N THR A 1046 -17.87 22.05 33.40
CA THR A 1046 -17.62 21.40 34.69
C THR A 1046 -17.68 19.88 34.49
N THR A 1047 -16.59 19.33 33.98
CA THR A 1047 -16.39 17.87 33.87
C THR A 1047 -16.04 17.28 35.24
N TRP A 1048 -16.14 15.94 35.37
CA TRP A 1048 -15.81 15.24 36.62
C TRP A 1048 -14.44 15.62 37.18
N MET A 1049 -13.44 15.76 36.30
CA MET A 1049 -12.09 16.20 36.63
C MET A 1049 -12.05 17.64 37.17
N ALA A 1050 -12.81 18.55 36.55
CA ALA A 1050 -12.90 19.94 37.00
C ALA A 1050 -13.52 20.06 38.40
N GLU A 1051 -14.51 19.22 38.74
CA GLU A 1051 -15.11 19.17 40.08
C GLU A 1051 -14.12 18.68 41.15
N LEU A 1052 -13.37 17.60 40.88
CA LEU A 1052 -12.27 17.16 41.78
C LEU A 1052 -11.22 18.27 41.97
N LEU A 1053 -10.94 19.01 40.90
CA LEU A 1053 -9.89 20.03 40.85
C LEU A 1053 -10.29 21.40 41.41
N LYS A 1054 -11.57 21.68 41.67
CA LYS A 1054 -12.04 22.91 42.34
C LYS A 1054 -11.46 23.08 43.74
N GLN A 1055 -11.07 22.00 44.41
CA GLN A 1055 -10.44 22.06 45.74
C GLN A 1055 -8.97 22.53 45.71
N GLN A 1056 -8.31 22.68 44.53
CA GLN A 1056 -6.90 23.07 44.44
C GLN A 1056 -6.65 24.44 43.78
N LYS A 1057 -5.88 25.30 44.45
CA LYS A 1057 -5.63 26.72 44.07
C LYS A 1057 -4.50 26.95 43.05
N ASN A 1058 -3.77 25.94 42.59
CA ASN A 1058 -2.62 26.11 41.67
C ASN A 1058 -3.06 26.35 40.21
N PRO A 1059 -2.31 27.10 39.37
CA PRO A 1059 -2.60 27.27 37.95
C PRO A 1059 -2.36 25.98 37.14
N TRP A 1060 -3.06 25.82 36.01
CA TRP A 1060 -3.15 24.56 35.26
C TRP A 1060 -1.79 23.97 34.84
N SER A 1061 -0.91 24.78 34.26
CA SER A 1061 0.44 24.40 33.80
C SER A 1061 1.44 24.02 34.91
N LYS A 1062 0.99 23.96 36.18
CA LYS A 1062 1.78 23.50 37.34
C LYS A 1062 1.12 22.33 38.08
N ARG A 1063 0.12 21.67 37.49
CA ARG A 1063 -0.55 20.48 38.06
C ARG A 1063 0.05 19.20 37.48
N GLY A 1064 0.22 18.18 38.33
CA GLY A 1064 1.15 17.06 38.09
C GLY A 1064 0.68 15.94 37.15
N SER A 1065 1.58 14.99 36.92
CA SER A 1065 1.48 13.89 35.94
C SER A 1065 0.36 12.88 36.15
N VAL A 1066 -0.32 12.88 37.30
CA VAL A 1066 -1.33 11.87 37.68
C VAL A 1066 -2.51 11.74 36.71
N PHE A 1067 -2.83 12.80 35.97
CA PHE A 1067 -3.94 12.82 35.00
C PHE A 1067 -3.57 12.29 33.59
N ARG A 1068 -2.31 11.91 33.37
CA ARG A 1068 -1.82 11.38 32.09
C ARG A 1068 -1.44 9.90 32.22
N CYS A 1069 -1.62 9.17 31.14
CA CYS A 1069 -1.02 7.86 30.95
C CYS A 1069 0.41 8.03 30.41
N PRO A 1070 1.43 7.44 31.04
CA PRO A 1070 2.84 7.59 30.68
C PRO A 1070 3.27 6.87 29.38
N SER A 1071 2.41 6.01 28.82
CA SER A 1071 2.69 5.32 27.54
C SER A 1071 2.24 6.10 26.30
N LEU A 1072 1.52 7.22 26.48
CA LEU A 1072 1.21 8.11 25.36
C LEU A 1072 2.41 9.02 25.08
N THR A 1073 3.12 8.75 23.98
CA THR A 1073 4.41 9.40 23.65
C THR A 1073 4.29 10.67 22.79
N GLU A 1074 3.08 11.08 22.42
CA GLU A 1074 2.85 12.21 21.54
C GLU A 1074 2.96 13.56 22.26
N LYS A 1075 3.66 14.51 21.62
CA LYS A 1075 3.90 15.87 22.16
C LYS A 1075 2.80 16.87 21.80
N GLY A 1076 1.61 16.40 21.40
CA GLY A 1076 0.57 17.22 20.78
C GLY A 1076 -0.38 17.94 21.74
N GLU A 1077 -0.82 17.28 22.81
CA GLU A 1077 -1.98 17.75 23.58
C GLU A 1077 -1.69 17.88 25.08
N ASP A 1078 -2.08 19.03 25.66
CA ASP A 1078 -2.05 19.28 27.11
C ASP A 1078 -3.27 18.63 27.82
N GLY A 1079 -3.51 17.35 27.52
CA GLY A 1079 -4.73 16.61 27.87
C GLY A 1079 -4.70 15.85 29.20
N PHE A 1080 -5.86 15.23 29.49
CA PHE A 1080 -6.05 14.16 30.47
C PHE A 1080 -6.34 12.87 29.68
N HIS A 1081 -5.78 11.73 30.06
CA HIS A 1081 -5.85 10.49 29.25
C HIS A 1081 -6.76 9.40 29.83
N TYR A 1082 -7.55 9.71 30.86
CA TYR A 1082 -8.43 8.76 31.54
C TYR A 1082 -9.91 9.14 31.33
N GLY A 1083 -10.73 8.19 30.89
CA GLY A 1083 -12.18 8.34 30.78
C GLY A 1083 -12.89 7.82 32.03
N MET A 1084 -14.05 8.41 32.35
CA MET A 1084 -14.96 7.92 33.39
C MET A 1084 -16.21 7.31 32.78
N ASN A 1085 -16.67 6.19 33.33
CA ASN A 1085 -17.84 5.48 32.83
C ASN A 1085 -19.11 6.37 32.93
N SER A 1086 -19.89 6.42 31.85
CA SER A 1086 -21.10 7.25 31.76
C SER A 1086 -22.29 6.66 32.51
N ASN A 1087 -22.25 5.39 32.88
CA ASN A 1087 -23.30 4.78 33.72
C ASN A 1087 -23.31 5.36 35.14
N PHE A 1088 -22.32 6.21 35.47
CA PHE A 1088 -22.26 7.05 36.69
C PHE A 1088 -22.71 8.51 36.46
N THR A 1089 -23.20 8.91 35.28
CA THR A 1089 -23.83 10.25 35.11
C THR A 1089 -25.23 10.31 35.74
N GLY A 1090 -25.59 11.46 36.32
CA GLY A 1090 -27.00 11.82 36.59
C GLY A 1090 -27.56 11.31 37.92
N ASN A 1091 -26.95 11.73 39.05
CA ASN A 1091 -27.37 11.37 40.41
C ASN A 1091 -27.26 9.86 40.77
N ASN A 1092 -26.48 9.09 40.01
CA ASN A 1092 -26.17 7.72 40.38
C ASN A 1092 -25.19 7.69 41.56
N ASP A 1093 -25.64 7.03 42.62
CA ASP A 1093 -25.02 6.96 43.95
C ASP A 1093 -24.24 5.64 44.07
N VAL A 1094 -22.94 5.74 44.36
CA VAL A 1094 -22.02 4.60 44.43
C VAL A 1094 -22.42 3.60 45.54
N SER A 1095 -23.10 4.06 46.59
CA SER A 1095 -23.57 3.18 47.67
C SER A 1095 -24.67 2.19 47.24
N LYS A 1096 -25.28 2.41 46.06
CA LYS A 1096 -26.30 1.53 45.47
C LYS A 1096 -25.70 0.42 44.60
N ILE A 1097 -24.39 0.40 44.39
CA ILE A 1097 -23.71 -0.74 43.77
C ILE A 1097 -23.58 -1.84 44.82
N SER A 1098 -24.12 -3.02 44.50
CA SER A 1098 -24.12 -4.18 45.39
C SER A 1098 -22.70 -4.59 45.75
N ARG A 1099 -22.38 -4.62 47.05
CA ARG A 1099 -21.09 -5.10 47.60
C ARG A 1099 -20.78 -6.50 47.04
N GLY A 1100 -19.82 -6.57 46.11
CA GLY A 1100 -19.44 -7.78 45.39
C GLY A 1100 -19.18 -7.56 43.89
N ASN A 1101 -19.82 -6.57 43.26
CA ASN A 1101 -19.75 -6.40 41.80
C ASN A 1101 -18.75 -5.32 41.38
N LYS A 1102 -17.76 -5.73 40.56
CA LYS A 1102 -16.70 -4.87 40.00
C LYS A 1102 -17.12 -4.27 38.66
N ILE A 1103 -17.62 -3.03 38.69
CA ILE A 1103 -18.01 -2.26 37.51
C ILE A 1103 -16.87 -1.28 37.16
N LEU A 1104 -16.45 -1.21 35.91
CA LEU A 1104 -15.41 -0.29 35.42
C LEU A 1104 -15.81 1.16 35.73
N LEU A 1105 -14.96 1.87 36.48
CA LEU A 1105 -15.18 3.25 36.93
C LEU A 1105 -14.33 4.24 36.11
N LEU A 1106 -13.01 4.04 36.09
CA LEU A 1106 -12.05 4.74 35.21
C LEU A 1106 -11.21 3.75 34.42
N SER A 1107 -10.77 4.15 33.24
CA SER A 1107 -9.65 3.52 32.53
C SER A 1107 -8.99 4.54 31.60
N ASP A 1108 -7.84 4.21 31.03
CA ASP A 1108 -7.25 5.00 29.95
C ASP A 1108 -8.24 5.06 28.77
N SER A 1109 -8.38 6.24 28.14
CA SER A 1109 -9.36 6.42 27.07
C SER A 1109 -8.86 7.25 25.88
N VAL A 1110 -9.23 6.80 24.68
CA VAL A 1110 -9.10 7.58 23.45
C VAL A 1110 -10.35 8.44 23.29
N HIS A 1111 -10.13 9.74 23.07
CA HIS A 1111 -11.20 10.71 22.81
C HIS A 1111 -11.26 11.05 21.32
N TYR A 1112 -12.48 11.21 20.82
CA TYR A 1112 -12.73 11.34 19.39
C TYR A 1112 -12.94 12.80 18.99
N ASN A 1113 -12.05 13.31 18.14
CA ASN A 1113 -12.31 14.47 17.30
C ASN A 1113 -12.35 14.01 15.84
N ILE A 1114 -13.37 14.42 15.08
CA ILE A 1114 -13.58 13.91 13.72
C ILE A 1114 -12.55 14.55 12.78
N GLY A 1115 -11.47 13.82 12.47
CA GLY A 1115 -10.53 14.18 11.39
C GLY A 1115 -9.04 13.94 11.67
N ASN A 1116 -8.63 13.75 12.93
CA ASN A 1116 -7.23 13.52 13.30
C ASN A 1116 -7.08 12.25 14.16
N TYR A 1117 -6.37 11.24 13.64
CA TYR A 1117 -5.96 10.05 14.39
C TYR A 1117 -4.54 9.62 13.99
N PRO A 1118 -3.53 9.82 14.85
CA PRO A 1118 -2.14 9.40 14.59
C PRO A 1118 -1.92 7.89 14.75
N HIS A 1119 -2.71 7.22 15.59
CA HIS A 1119 -2.69 5.76 15.78
C HIS A 1119 -4.10 5.16 15.68
N LYS A 1120 -4.19 3.90 15.21
CA LYS A 1120 -5.44 3.13 15.10
C LYS A 1120 -5.62 2.24 16.33
N PRO A 1121 -6.56 2.52 17.26
CA PRO A 1121 -7.02 1.52 18.22
C PRO A 1121 -7.84 0.43 17.50
N ASP A 1122 -8.04 -0.70 18.18
CA ASP A 1122 -8.86 -1.82 17.70
C ASP A 1122 -10.36 -1.46 17.74
N TYR A 1123 -10.91 -1.11 16.57
CA TYR A 1123 -12.31 -0.69 16.38
C TYR A 1123 -13.31 -1.87 16.30
N SER A 1124 -13.17 -2.85 17.19
CA SER A 1124 -14.08 -4.00 17.34
C SER A 1124 -15.20 -3.81 18.37
N GLY A 1125 -15.41 -2.60 18.91
CA GLY A 1125 -16.47 -2.33 19.88
C GLY A 1125 -16.88 -0.86 20.01
N GLY A 1126 -18.18 -0.59 19.95
CA GLY A 1126 -18.75 0.74 20.13
C GLY A 1126 -18.86 1.13 21.61
N ALA A 1127 -17.80 1.71 22.16
CA ALA A 1127 -17.74 2.16 23.56
C ALA A 1127 -18.57 3.45 23.80
N PHE A 1128 -19.89 3.34 23.79
CA PHE A 1128 -20.79 4.48 24.03
C PHE A 1128 -20.81 4.99 25.48
N SER A 1129 -20.08 4.33 26.39
CA SER A 1129 -20.18 4.52 27.85
C SER A 1129 -18.90 4.98 28.56
N LEU A 1130 -17.92 5.56 27.87
CA LEU A 1130 -16.80 6.28 28.53
C LEU A 1130 -16.77 7.75 28.09
N LYS A 1131 -16.52 8.66 29.04
CA LYS A 1131 -16.56 10.12 28.84
C LYS A 1131 -15.31 10.79 29.41
N GLY A 1132 -14.79 11.74 28.64
CA GLY A 1132 -13.54 12.46 28.88
C GLY A 1132 -13.70 13.98 29.01
N PRO A 1133 -12.58 14.73 29.06
CA PRO A 1133 -12.57 16.15 29.43
C PRO A 1133 -13.01 17.14 28.36
N TYR A 1134 -12.89 16.81 27.07
CA TYR A 1134 -13.10 17.77 25.97
C TYR A 1134 -14.50 17.66 25.35
N GLU A 1135 -15.11 18.82 25.09
CA GLU A 1135 -16.53 18.95 24.77
C GLU A 1135 -16.84 18.72 23.28
N SER A 1136 -18.13 18.50 22.99
CA SER A 1136 -18.76 18.26 21.67
C SER A 1136 -18.50 16.89 20.99
N THR A 1137 -19.60 16.12 20.82
CA THR A 1137 -19.76 15.01 19.87
C THR A 1137 -18.83 13.79 19.97
N GLY A 1138 -18.71 13.16 21.14
CA GLY A 1138 -18.06 11.84 21.28
C GLY A 1138 -18.47 11.00 22.50
N GLY A 1139 -18.28 9.69 22.39
CA GLY A 1139 -18.07 8.76 23.51
C GLY A 1139 -16.73 8.06 23.27
N GLY A 1140 -15.86 7.99 24.28
CA GLY A 1140 -14.51 7.44 24.14
C GLY A 1140 -14.48 5.92 24.34
N THR A 1141 -13.43 5.26 23.84
CA THR A 1141 -13.15 3.84 24.13
C THR A 1141 -12.00 3.68 25.12
N VAL A 1142 -11.88 2.51 25.74
CA VAL A 1142 -10.63 2.09 26.39
C VAL A 1142 -9.60 1.79 25.31
N ASP A 1143 -8.37 2.27 25.48
CA ASP A 1143 -7.26 1.83 24.64
C ASP A 1143 -6.76 0.45 25.09
N ARG A 1144 -7.46 -0.58 24.58
CA ARG A 1144 -7.22 -2.01 24.88
C ARG A 1144 -5.80 -2.49 24.61
N CYS A 1145 -4.96 -1.73 23.90
CA CYS A 1145 -3.61 -2.15 23.51
C CYS A 1145 -2.49 -1.42 24.27
N ARG A 1146 -2.81 -0.32 24.98
CA ARG A 1146 -1.83 0.68 25.44
C ARG A 1146 -0.71 0.16 26.33
N HIS A 1147 -0.98 -0.85 27.15
CA HIS A 1147 0.02 -1.52 27.98
C HIS A 1147 0.12 -2.99 27.56
N MET A 1148 0.98 -3.29 26.59
CA MET A 1148 1.30 -4.67 26.15
C MET A 1148 0.07 -5.53 25.81
N GLY A 1149 -0.87 -4.99 25.03
CA GLY A 1149 -2.08 -5.73 24.63
C GLY A 1149 -3.17 -5.80 25.71
N GLY A 1150 -3.14 -4.88 26.68
CA GLY A 1150 -4.19 -4.65 27.65
C GLY A 1150 -4.22 -3.22 28.16
N ALA A 1151 -5.14 -2.92 29.07
CA ALA A 1151 -5.28 -1.62 29.72
C ALA A 1151 -5.42 -1.75 31.24
N ASN A 1152 -4.99 -0.72 31.97
CA ASN A 1152 -5.27 -0.62 33.40
C ASN A 1152 -6.70 -0.09 33.62
N VAL A 1153 -7.42 -0.69 34.56
CA VAL A 1153 -8.83 -0.40 34.85
C VAL A 1153 -8.99 -0.20 36.35
N LEU A 1154 -9.63 0.92 36.74
CA LEU A 1154 -10.15 1.15 38.08
C LEU A 1154 -11.61 0.69 38.15
N PHE A 1155 -11.94 -0.05 39.19
CA PHE A 1155 -13.28 -0.56 39.45
C PHE A 1155 -14.05 0.25 40.52
N SER A 1156 -15.36 0.01 40.60
CA SER A 1156 -16.30 0.63 41.54
C SER A 1156 -16.07 0.30 43.01
N ASP A 1157 -15.30 -0.75 43.32
CA ASP A 1157 -14.81 -1.09 44.65
C ASP A 1157 -13.45 -0.43 44.98
N GLY A 1158 -12.84 0.24 44.00
CA GLY A 1158 -11.54 0.89 44.11
C GLY A 1158 -10.34 -0.01 43.79
N SER A 1159 -10.53 -1.26 43.34
CA SER A 1159 -9.41 -2.06 42.83
C SER A 1159 -8.87 -1.43 41.52
N VAL A 1160 -7.57 -1.56 41.29
CA VAL A 1160 -6.96 -1.26 39.98
C VAL A 1160 -6.18 -2.47 39.50
N GLU A 1161 -6.64 -3.00 38.38
CA GLU A 1161 -6.21 -4.25 37.76
C GLU A 1161 -5.85 -3.99 36.29
N TRP A 1162 -4.96 -4.79 35.73
CA TRP A 1162 -4.69 -4.78 34.29
C TRP A 1162 -5.47 -5.89 33.61
N LEU A 1163 -6.23 -5.54 32.58
CA LEU A 1163 -7.03 -6.46 31.78
C LEU A 1163 -6.44 -6.55 30.36
N GLN A 1164 -6.22 -7.78 29.87
CA GLN A 1164 -5.92 -8.02 28.47
C GLN A 1164 -7.06 -7.49 27.58
N ALA A 1165 -6.77 -7.11 26.33
CA ALA A 1165 -7.75 -6.57 25.38
C ALA A 1165 -9.07 -7.36 25.32
N LYS A 1166 -8.97 -8.70 25.35
CA LYS A 1166 -10.11 -9.64 25.31
C LYS A 1166 -10.97 -9.66 26.58
N GLN A 1167 -10.44 -9.21 27.71
CA GLN A 1167 -11.14 -9.13 29.01
C GLN A 1167 -11.92 -7.81 29.18
N ILE A 1168 -11.84 -6.89 28.22
CA ILE A 1168 -12.56 -5.60 28.22
C ILE A 1168 -13.68 -5.71 27.17
N PRO A 1169 -14.90 -6.17 27.53
CA PRO A 1169 -15.92 -6.59 26.57
C PRO A 1169 -16.44 -5.43 25.73
N ALA A 1170 -16.80 -5.70 24.47
CA ALA A 1170 -17.37 -4.72 23.54
C ALA A 1170 -18.84 -4.38 23.82
N ASN A 1171 -19.54 -5.21 24.59
CA ASN A 1171 -20.97 -5.07 24.85
C ASN A 1171 -21.22 -4.19 26.08
N ARG A 1172 -21.85 -3.02 25.90
CA ARG A 1172 -22.27 -2.12 27.00
C ARG A 1172 -23.29 -2.70 27.99
N GLN A 1173 -23.86 -3.87 27.72
CA GLN A 1173 -24.75 -4.61 28.61
C GLN A 1173 -24.01 -5.63 29.50
N ASP A 1174 -22.71 -5.81 29.29
CA ASP A 1174 -21.86 -6.68 30.10
C ASP A 1174 -21.69 -6.13 31.52
N THR A 1175 -21.54 -7.03 32.50
CA THR A 1175 -21.40 -6.71 33.93
C THR A 1175 -20.17 -5.84 34.23
N LEU A 1176 -19.14 -5.87 33.38
CA LEU A 1176 -17.99 -4.97 33.51
C LEU A 1176 -18.38 -3.48 33.32
N TRP A 1177 -19.47 -3.19 32.58
CA TRP A 1177 -19.88 -1.81 32.28
C TRP A 1177 -20.98 -1.28 33.20
N LYS A 1178 -21.81 -2.15 33.78
CA LYS A 1178 -22.90 -1.81 34.71
C LYS A 1178 -23.46 -3.05 35.41
N ASN A 1179 -24.15 -2.86 36.53
CA ASN A 1179 -25.11 -3.83 37.07
C ASN A 1179 -26.32 -4.02 36.13
#